data_AF-A0A4Y7KTR8-F1
#
_entry.id   AF-A0A4Y7KTR8-F1
#
_cell.length_a   1.000
_cell.length_b   1.000
_cell.length_c   1.000
_cell.angle_alpha   90.00
_cell.angle_beta   90.00
_cell.angle_gamma   90.00
#
_symmetry.space_group_name_H-M   'P 1'
#
loop_
_entity.id
_entity.type
_entity.pdbx_description
1 polymer ?
#
loop_
_entity_poly.entity_id
_entity_poly.type
_entity_poly.pdbx_seq_one_letter_code
_entity_poly.pdbx_strand_id
1 'polypeptide(L)'
;MKQTNRNKGGFRNIFSSHSTSPNNSISRSSAHSISSSSSTSSPPQSRPSTPLHTFSESMMEENIDNAELLITKWNLETSTGFAASSSLFYDDRKEAKDFISCVKDLQRAMRFFILPENSNSVLLVKSQNLMEIAMKRLEKEFYQILSANRDRLDPESISGHGSERSRGSTSDDYDEEVDQSSDEDEIQKVSDSINEVEQVGTVAMNDLKMISNCMISAGYGKEIVSIYKIIRKSIVDEGLYKLGVERLTAAQINKMDWELLDFKIKTWVYAVQIAVRTLFHGERILCDYVLTSEMSRESCFTAITKDSALELFQFPELVAKGKKSPEKMFRILDLYDAISELWPEIESIFSYQSMSNIRAQAVSSLLKLGEAVRAMLTDFEAAIQKDSSKALAPGGGIHPLTRYVMNYVSFLSDYTVSLSDIVADWPLPEHTALPESFFDSSLDTDEEGTSSIVVRFAWLVLVLLCKLDGKAALYKDVPLSYLFLANNLNYVVSKVQGSNLRFLLGEEWISKHELKVKQYSINYERMGWSKVLSSLPANPTASMSLEATKECLSSFNTAFETAYRTQSSWVVTDSKLRDEIKVSICKKVLPVYQEFYDTNRAVLRGERNVEALVRYSPDDLMNYLSDLFYGMKVSGSGSSTAHSSHHSSSSH
;
A
#
# COMPACT_ATOMS: atom_id res chain seq x y z
N MET A 1 0.53 28.16 -29.15
CA MET A 1 0.94 28.24 -27.73
C MET A 1 0.04 27.25 -26.98
N LYS A 2 0.31 25.95 -26.82
CA LYS A 2 1.40 25.20 -26.14
C LYS A 2 1.62 25.58 -24.67
N GLN A 3 0.95 24.86 -23.76
CA GLN A 3 1.49 24.16 -22.57
C GLN A 3 0.34 23.35 -21.93
N THR A 4 0.16 22.07 -22.28
CA THR A 4 0.70 20.83 -21.65
C THR A 4 0.11 20.51 -20.27
N ASN A 5 -1.03 19.79 -20.29
CA ASN A 5 -1.52 18.93 -19.23
C ASN A 5 -0.67 17.65 -19.15
N ARG A 6 -0.30 17.23 -17.94
CA ARG A 6 0.39 15.97 -17.65
C ARG A 6 -0.64 14.83 -17.48
N ASN A 7 -0.36 13.75 -18.20
CA ASN A 7 -1.10 12.50 -18.28
C ASN A 7 -1.40 11.84 -16.93
N LYS A 8 -2.68 11.49 -16.72
CA LYS A 8 -3.10 10.27 -16.02
C LYS A 8 -3.25 9.17 -17.08
N GLY A 9 -2.40 8.14 -17.03
CA GLY A 9 -2.47 7.00 -17.94
C GLY A 9 -3.12 5.81 -17.27
N GLY A 10 -4.41 5.60 -17.53
CA GLY A 10 -5.11 4.37 -17.19
C GLY A 10 -4.75 3.22 -18.14
N PHE A 11 -4.67 2.02 -17.60
CA PHE A 11 -4.47 0.76 -18.32
C PHE A 11 -5.61 0.51 -19.32
N ARG A 12 -5.36 0.67 -20.63
CA ARG A 12 -6.24 0.10 -21.67
C ARG A 12 -5.47 -0.38 -22.91
N ASN A 13 -5.70 -1.66 -23.22
CA ASN A 13 -5.69 -2.36 -24.52
C ASN A 13 -4.35 -2.56 -25.27
N ILE A 14 -3.87 -3.82 -25.26
CA ILE A 14 -2.95 -4.37 -26.27
C ILE A 14 -3.51 -5.71 -26.76
N PHE A 15 -4.17 -5.71 -27.93
CA PHE A 15 -4.27 -6.87 -28.84
C PHE A 15 -4.63 -6.39 -30.25
N SER A 16 -3.72 -6.58 -31.21
CA SER A 16 -3.99 -6.92 -32.62
C SER A 16 -2.71 -6.78 -33.44
N SER A 17 -2.22 -7.91 -33.99
CA SER A 17 -1.14 -7.97 -34.97
C SER A 17 -1.71 -8.50 -36.29
N HIS A 18 -1.55 -7.74 -37.37
CA HIS A 18 -1.75 -8.24 -38.73
C HIS A 18 -0.50 -8.01 -39.59
N SER A 19 -0.09 -9.11 -40.20
CA SER A 19 0.92 -9.30 -41.23
C SER A 19 0.58 -8.62 -42.55
N THR A 20 1.58 -8.13 -43.29
CA THR A 20 1.78 -8.41 -44.73
C THR A 20 3.04 -7.73 -45.27
N SER A 21 3.89 -8.50 -45.95
CA SER A 21 4.82 -8.01 -47.00
C SER A 21 4.06 -7.93 -48.34
N PRO A 22 4.55 -7.22 -49.38
CA PRO A 22 5.42 -7.91 -50.37
C PRO A 22 6.45 -7.05 -51.15
N ASN A 23 7.50 -7.75 -51.61
CA ASN A 23 8.29 -7.73 -52.86
C ASN A 23 8.38 -6.53 -53.85
N ASN A 24 9.59 -6.49 -54.47
CA ASN A 24 9.94 -6.31 -55.91
C ASN A 24 10.66 -5.03 -56.40
N SER A 25 11.98 -5.16 -56.60
CA SER A 25 12.72 -5.23 -57.91
C SER A 25 12.91 -4.00 -58.84
N ILE A 26 14.13 -3.97 -59.46
CA ILE A 26 14.57 -3.30 -60.73
C ILE A 26 15.00 -1.82 -60.52
N SER A 27 16.17 -1.30 -60.98
CA SER A 27 16.76 -1.36 -62.33
C SER A 27 18.27 -1.02 -62.38
N ARG A 28 18.90 -1.52 -63.45
CA ARG A 28 20.24 -1.23 -64.01
C ARG A 28 20.47 0.24 -64.39
N SER A 29 21.73 0.67 -64.37
CA SER A 29 22.36 1.39 -65.49
C SER A 29 23.89 1.25 -65.45
N SER A 30 24.50 1.38 -66.63
CA SER A 30 25.80 0.86 -67.03
C SER A 30 26.77 1.97 -67.44
N ALA A 31 28.03 1.58 -67.64
CA ALA A 31 29.10 2.18 -68.45
C ALA A 31 29.91 3.30 -67.76
N HIS A 32 31.24 3.22 -67.66
CA HIS A 32 32.17 3.23 -68.78
C HIS A 32 33.57 2.76 -68.35
N SER A 33 34.18 1.98 -69.23
CA SER A 33 35.57 1.53 -69.24
C SER A 33 36.46 2.53 -69.99
N ILE A 34 37.68 2.74 -69.49
CA ILE A 34 38.80 3.24 -70.29
C ILE A 34 39.96 2.27 -70.07
N SER A 35 40.41 1.69 -71.18
CA SER A 35 41.58 0.86 -71.33
C SER A 35 42.81 1.71 -71.66
N SER A 36 43.98 1.28 -71.20
CA SER A 36 45.24 1.55 -71.90
C SER A 36 46.21 0.37 -71.75
N SER A 37 46.74 -0.01 -72.91
CA SER A 37 47.54 -1.18 -73.27
C SER A 37 49.02 -1.03 -72.88
N SER A 38 49.60 -2.06 -72.24
CA SER A 38 50.60 -3.00 -72.79
C SER A 38 52.06 -2.51 -72.90
N SER A 39 52.99 -3.22 -72.23
CA SER A 39 54.17 -3.80 -72.88
C SER A 39 54.93 -4.73 -71.94
N THR A 40 55.30 -5.88 -72.49
CA THR A 40 56.03 -7.01 -71.91
C THR A 40 57.54 -6.84 -72.08
N SER A 41 58.32 -7.16 -71.06
CA SER A 41 59.71 -7.64 -71.20
C SER A 41 60.09 -8.51 -69.99
N SER A 42 60.66 -9.68 -70.26
CA SER A 42 60.99 -10.75 -69.29
C SER A 42 62.45 -10.63 -68.77
N PRO A 43 62.96 -11.54 -67.91
CA PRO A 43 63.46 -11.24 -66.56
C PRO A 43 65.01 -11.26 -66.45
N PRO A 44 65.56 -10.98 -65.26
CA PRO A 44 66.60 -11.90 -64.79
C PRO A 44 66.52 -12.26 -63.29
N GLN A 45 66.71 -13.56 -63.07
CA GLN A 45 67.55 -14.19 -62.04
C GLN A 45 67.26 -13.94 -60.55
N SER A 46 66.76 -15.03 -59.97
CA SER A 46 66.84 -15.45 -58.57
C SER A 46 68.13 -15.06 -57.83
N ARG A 47 67.95 -14.43 -56.67
CA ARG A 47 68.85 -14.53 -55.52
C ARG A 47 68.04 -15.06 -54.32
N PRO A 48 68.65 -15.85 -53.42
CA PRO A 48 67.93 -16.57 -52.38
C PRO A 48 67.35 -15.60 -51.34
N SER A 49 66.06 -15.69 -51.10
CA SER A 49 65.36 -15.04 -50.00
C SER A 49 65.80 -15.70 -48.70
N THR A 50 66.66 -15.05 -47.92
CA THR A 50 66.66 -15.21 -46.46
C THR A 50 65.27 -14.82 -45.93
N PRO A 51 64.68 -15.57 -44.98
CA PRO A 51 63.41 -15.17 -44.39
C PRO A 51 63.66 -13.91 -43.57
N LEU A 52 63.23 -12.76 -44.08
CA LEU A 52 63.08 -11.57 -43.27
C LEU A 52 61.89 -11.87 -42.35
N HIS A 53 62.17 -12.33 -41.13
CA HIS A 53 61.19 -12.24 -40.05
C HIS A 53 60.70 -10.79 -40.03
N THR A 54 59.41 -10.60 -40.34
CA THR A 54 58.84 -9.26 -40.40
C THR A 54 58.88 -8.71 -38.97
N PHE A 55 59.21 -7.44 -38.75
CA PHE A 55 59.22 -6.85 -37.39
C PHE A 55 57.95 -7.19 -36.59
N SER A 56 56.81 -7.26 -37.28
CA SER A 56 55.53 -7.71 -36.75
C SER A 56 55.51 -9.15 -36.22
N GLU A 57 56.20 -10.09 -36.88
CA GLU A 57 56.29 -11.49 -36.47
C GLU A 57 57.11 -11.62 -35.18
N SER A 58 58.29 -10.99 -35.13
CA SER A 58 59.13 -10.95 -33.92
C SER A 58 58.40 -10.32 -32.73
N MET A 59 57.61 -9.26 -32.96
CA MET A 59 56.79 -8.64 -31.92
C MET A 59 55.66 -9.58 -31.42
N MET A 60 55.04 -10.36 -32.31
CA MET A 60 54.00 -11.32 -31.89
C MET A 60 54.59 -12.54 -31.19
N GLU A 61 55.81 -12.97 -31.54
CA GLU A 61 56.55 -14.01 -30.80
C GLU A 61 56.93 -13.53 -29.40
N GLU A 62 57.45 -12.30 -29.27
CA GLU A 62 57.76 -11.69 -27.97
C GLU A 62 56.52 -11.60 -27.06
N ASN A 63 55.35 -11.28 -27.63
CA ASN A 63 54.09 -11.29 -26.88
C ASN A 63 53.73 -12.68 -26.33
N ILE A 64 54.00 -13.75 -27.08
CA ILE A 64 53.75 -15.13 -26.62
C ILE A 64 54.72 -15.51 -25.50
N ASP A 65 55.99 -15.13 -25.60
CA ASP A 65 56.99 -15.44 -24.58
C ASP A 65 56.76 -14.64 -23.29
N ASN A 66 56.38 -13.36 -23.40
CA ASN A 66 55.94 -12.56 -22.25
C ASN A 66 54.69 -13.14 -21.59
N ALA A 67 53.72 -13.60 -22.39
CA ALA A 67 52.52 -14.26 -21.89
C ALA A 67 52.86 -15.59 -21.19
N GLU A 68 53.81 -16.37 -21.70
CA GLU A 68 54.25 -17.63 -21.10
C GLU A 68 54.80 -17.42 -19.68
N LEU A 69 55.63 -16.40 -19.47
CA LEU A 69 56.21 -16.09 -18.15
C LEU A 69 55.13 -15.75 -17.13
N LEU A 70 54.19 -14.87 -17.50
CA LEU A 70 53.18 -14.37 -16.57
C LEU A 70 52.03 -15.35 -16.35
N ILE A 71 51.55 -16.03 -17.40
CA ILE A 71 50.43 -16.98 -17.30
C ILE A 71 50.86 -18.24 -16.57
N THR A 72 52.07 -18.76 -16.83
CA THR A 72 52.55 -19.98 -16.17
C THR A 72 52.78 -19.78 -14.68
N LYS A 73 53.18 -18.57 -14.24
CA LYS A 73 53.29 -18.18 -12.82
C LYS A 73 51.97 -18.43 -12.08
N TRP A 74 50.85 -18.15 -12.73
CA TRP A 74 49.49 -18.26 -12.19
C TRP A 74 48.75 -19.53 -12.61
N ASN A 75 49.46 -20.54 -13.15
CA ASN A 75 48.86 -21.80 -13.54
C ASN A 75 48.34 -22.57 -12.30
N LEU A 76 47.05 -22.90 -12.30
CA LEU A 76 46.36 -23.59 -11.21
C LEU A 76 46.85 -25.04 -11.00
N GLU A 77 47.41 -25.68 -12.01
CA GLU A 77 47.81 -27.10 -11.97
C GLU A 77 49.28 -27.29 -11.56
N THR A 78 50.15 -26.32 -11.86
CA THR A 78 51.61 -26.44 -11.66
C THR A 78 52.14 -25.62 -10.48
N SER A 79 51.36 -24.63 -10.00
CA SER A 79 51.85 -23.66 -9.02
C SER A 79 51.62 -24.16 -7.58
N THR A 80 52.70 -24.31 -6.82
CA THR A 80 52.70 -24.81 -5.44
C THR A 80 51.88 -23.90 -4.52
N GLY A 81 50.81 -24.42 -3.91
CA GLY A 81 50.09 -23.91 -2.71
C GLY A 81 49.63 -22.44 -2.70
N PHE A 82 50.56 -21.50 -2.80
CA PHE A 82 50.37 -20.06 -2.71
C PHE A 82 49.52 -19.48 -3.85
N ALA A 83 49.88 -19.68 -5.13
CA ALA A 83 49.08 -19.17 -6.26
C ALA A 83 47.72 -19.88 -6.42
N ALA A 84 47.59 -21.10 -5.87
CA ALA A 84 46.33 -21.83 -5.80
C ALA A 84 45.39 -21.29 -4.71
N SER A 85 45.86 -20.49 -3.76
CA SER A 85 45.04 -19.88 -2.69
C SER A 85 44.96 -18.35 -2.78
N SER A 86 45.95 -17.71 -3.40
CA SER A 86 46.04 -16.26 -3.63
C SER A 86 45.09 -15.76 -4.71
N SER A 87 44.57 -14.55 -4.52
CA SER A 87 43.74 -13.86 -5.52
C SER A 87 44.55 -12.77 -6.21
N LEU A 88 44.64 -12.88 -7.52
CA LEU A 88 45.38 -11.94 -8.37
C LEU A 88 44.87 -10.50 -8.21
N PHE A 89 43.56 -10.32 -8.09
CA PHE A 89 42.94 -8.99 -8.01
C PHE A 89 42.95 -8.38 -6.61
N TYR A 90 42.99 -9.21 -5.56
CA TYR A 90 43.12 -8.73 -4.18
C TYR A 90 44.59 -8.47 -3.78
N ASP A 91 45.53 -9.29 -4.26
CA ASP A 91 46.93 -9.23 -3.82
C ASP A 91 47.75 -8.16 -4.57
N ASP A 92 47.59 -8.03 -5.90
CA ASP A 92 48.27 -7.00 -6.70
C ASP A 92 47.45 -6.60 -7.93
N ARG A 93 46.73 -5.46 -7.82
CA ARG A 93 45.93 -4.94 -8.94
C ARG A 93 46.73 -4.49 -10.15
N LYS A 94 47.99 -4.10 -9.97
CA LYS A 94 48.82 -3.74 -11.12
C LYS A 94 49.15 -5.00 -11.90
N GLU A 95 49.56 -6.05 -11.20
CA GLU A 95 49.78 -7.36 -11.80
C GLU A 95 48.50 -7.93 -12.45
N ALA A 96 47.32 -7.71 -11.85
CA ALA A 96 46.04 -8.10 -12.44
C ALA A 96 45.76 -7.39 -13.78
N LYS A 97 46.05 -6.09 -13.87
CA LYS A 97 45.91 -5.32 -15.13
C LYS A 97 46.92 -5.77 -16.18
N ASP A 98 48.15 -6.04 -15.76
CA ASP A 98 49.21 -6.55 -16.63
C ASP A 98 48.82 -7.94 -17.16
N PHE A 99 48.26 -8.81 -16.32
CA PHE A 99 47.73 -10.11 -16.70
C PHE A 99 46.62 -9.99 -17.76
N ILE A 100 45.65 -9.09 -17.57
CA ILE A 100 44.60 -8.82 -18.56
C ILE A 100 45.18 -8.28 -19.87
N SER A 101 46.23 -7.43 -19.82
CA SER A 101 46.92 -6.97 -21.02
C SER A 101 47.61 -8.12 -21.75
N CYS A 102 48.34 -8.97 -21.02
CA CYS A 102 49.02 -10.13 -21.59
C CYS A 102 48.04 -11.08 -22.28
N VAL A 103 46.85 -11.30 -21.74
CA VAL A 103 45.81 -12.11 -22.40
C VAL A 103 45.34 -11.48 -23.72
N LYS A 104 45.18 -10.16 -23.77
CA LYS A 104 44.80 -9.44 -24.99
C LYS A 104 45.92 -9.50 -26.04
N ASP A 105 47.17 -9.34 -25.61
CA ASP A 105 48.34 -9.42 -26.49
C ASP A 105 48.54 -10.83 -27.03
N LEU A 106 48.34 -11.86 -26.20
CA LEU A 106 48.31 -13.26 -26.61
C LEU A 106 47.21 -13.51 -27.64
N GLN A 107 46.00 -12.98 -27.42
CA GLN A 107 44.91 -13.09 -28.39
C GLN A 107 45.26 -12.42 -29.72
N ARG A 108 45.91 -11.24 -29.69
CA ARG A 108 46.37 -10.55 -30.88
C ARG A 108 47.41 -11.37 -31.64
N ALA A 109 48.36 -11.99 -30.94
CA ALA A 109 49.35 -12.89 -31.52
C ALA A 109 48.67 -14.12 -32.17
N MET A 110 47.71 -14.75 -31.48
CA MET A 110 46.93 -15.86 -32.05
C MET A 110 46.22 -15.45 -33.34
N ARG A 111 45.55 -14.30 -33.38
CA ARG A 111 44.88 -13.80 -34.60
C ARG A 111 45.86 -13.54 -35.75
N PHE A 112 47.08 -13.08 -35.44
CA PHE A 112 48.12 -12.87 -36.44
C PHE A 112 48.60 -14.19 -37.06
N PHE A 113 48.93 -15.18 -36.23
CA PHE A 113 49.43 -16.48 -36.68
C PHE A 113 48.34 -17.41 -37.26
N ILE A 114 47.05 -17.10 -37.09
CA ILE A 114 45.95 -17.81 -37.77
C ILE A 114 45.88 -17.47 -39.27
N LEU A 115 46.39 -16.31 -39.68
CA LEU A 115 46.31 -15.87 -41.08
C LEU A 115 47.20 -16.74 -41.98
N PRO A 116 46.76 -17.12 -43.19
CA PRO A 116 47.48 -18.03 -44.08
C PRO A 116 48.90 -17.54 -44.45
N GLU A 117 49.11 -16.23 -44.41
CA GLU A 117 50.38 -15.58 -44.78
C GLU A 117 51.46 -15.68 -43.69
N ASN A 118 51.06 -15.93 -42.43
CA ASN A 118 51.94 -15.94 -41.27
C ASN A 118 51.73 -17.19 -40.39
N SER A 119 51.31 -18.32 -40.98
CA SER A 119 50.87 -19.49 -40.19
C SER A 119 52.02 -20.20 -39.47
N ASN A 120 51.99 -20.23 -38.14
CA ASN A 120 52.92 -21.02 -37.33
C ASN A 120 52.16 -21.95 -36.37
N SER A 121 52.06 -23.23 -36.74
CA SER A 121 51.30 -24.25 -36.01
C SER A 121 51.79 -24.46 -34.58
N VAL A 122 53.12 -24.40 -34.34
CA VAL A 122 53.70 -24.64 -33.01
C VAL A 122 53.37 -23.48 -32.07
N LEU A 123 53.54 -22.23 -32.53
CA LEU A 123 53.22 -21.03 -31.75
C LEU A 123 51.72 -20.91 -31.49
N LEU A 124 50.87 -21.33 -32.43
CA LEU A 124 49.42 -21.37 -32.23
C LEU A 124 49.02 -22.37 -31.15
N VAL A 125 49.57 -23.58 -31.15
CA VAL A 125 49.30 -24.59 -30.10
C VAL A 125 49.81 -24.11 -28.74
N LYS A 126 51.02 -23.53 -28.69
CA LYS A 126 51.57 -22.92 -27.47
C LYS A 126 50.64 -21.82 -26.93
N SER A 127 50.21 -20.92 -27.81
CA SER A 127 49.31 -19.81 -27.45
C SER A 127 47.94 -20.28 -27.00
N GLN A 128 47.39 -21.32 -27.63
CA GLN A 128 46.12 -21.94 -27.26
C GLN A 128 46.18 -22.53 -25.84
N ASN A 129 47.25 -23.27 -25.52
CA ASN A 129 47.45 -23.83 -24.18
C ASN A 129 47.57 -22.72 -23.11
N LEU A 130 48.32 -21.65 -23.42
CA LEU A 130 48.44 -20.49 -22.53
C LEU A 130 47.09 -19.77 -22.35
N MET A 131 46.31 -19.64 -23.42
CA MET A 131 44.97 -19.04 -23.36
C MET A 131 44.06 -19.86 -22.43
N GLU A 132 44.04 -21.18 -22.53
CA GLU A 132 43.23 -22.05 -21.66
C GLU A 132 43.63 -21.93 -20.18
N ILE A 133 44.93 -21.87 -19.87
CA ILE A 133 45.41 -21.66 -18.50
C ILE A 133 44.96 -20.28 -17.98
N ALA A 134 45.10 -19.24 -18.80
CA ALA A 134 44.69 -17.89 -18.41
C ALA A 134 43.18 -17.78 -18.17
N MET A 135 42.36 -18.43 -19.01
CA MET A 135 40.90 -18.43 -18.85
C MET A 135 40.48 -19.15 -17.58
N LYS A 136 41.03 -20.33 -17.27
CA LYS A 136 40.77 -21.03 -15.99
C LYS A 136 41.11 -20.15 -14.78
N ARG A 137 42.21 -19.38 -14.85
CA ARG A 137 42.57 -18.44 -13.77
C ARG A 137 41.57 -17.30 -13.65
N LEU A 138 41.17 -16.68 -14.76
CA LEU A 138 40.19 -15.60 -14.76
C LEU A 138 38.80 -16.06 -14.30
N GLU A 139 38.37 -17.28 -14.66
CA GLU A 139 37.14 -17.90 -14.13
C GLU A 139 37.16 -17.98 -12.60
N LYS A 140 38.28 -18.44 -12.04
CA LYS A 140 38.47 -18.54 -10.60
C LYS A 140 38.46 -17.18 -9.92
N GLU A 141 39.15 -16.18 -10.46
CA GLU A 141 39.14 -14.81 -9.93
C GLU A 141 37.73 -14.21 -9.98
N PHE A 142 37.02 -14.40 -11.09
CA PHE A 142 35.63 -13.94 -11.23
C PHE A 142 34.72 -14.57 -10.17
N TYR A 143 34.87 -15.88 -9.94
CA TYR A 143 34.16 -16.59 -8.87
C TYR A 143 34.53 -16.04 -7.48
N GLN A 144 35.82 -15.83 -7.21
CA GLN A 144 36.31 -15.35 -5.91
C GLN A 144 35.83 -13.94 -5.62
N ILE A 145 35.88 -13.01 -6.59
CA ILE A 145 35.41 -11.63 -6.41
C ILE A 145 33.89 -11.61 -6.18
N LEU A 146 33.10 -12.38 -6.93
CA LEU A 146 31.65 -12.48 -6.69
C LEU A 146 31.32 -13.09 -5.32
N SER A 147 32.09 -14.09 -4.87
CA SER A 147 31.86 -14.78 -3.60
C SER A 147 32.33 -13.97 -2.39
N ALA A 148 33.45 -13.27 -2.51
CA ALA A 148 34.04 -12.46 -1.43
C ALA A 148 33.31 -11.13 -1.22
N ASN A 149 32.60 -10.63 -2.23
CA ASN A 149 31.77 -9.42 -2.14
C ASN A 149 30.27 -9.74 -2.08
N ARG A 150 29.89 -10.88 -1.48
CA ARG A 150 28.48 -11.28 -1.31
C ARG A 150 27.63 -10.20 -0.65
N ASP A 151 28.09 -9.67 0.48
CA ASP A 151 27.36 -8.67 1.28
C ASP A 151 27.52 -7.23 0.74
N ARG A 152 28.53 -6.98 -0.11
CA ARG A 152 28.87 -5.63 -0.64
C ARG A 152 28.34 -5.37 -2.04
N LEU A 153 28.15 -6.44 -2.80
CA LEU A 153 27.35 -6.47 -4.02
C LEU A 153 25.92 -6.92 -3.71
N ASP A 154 25.54 -6.87 -2.43
CA ASP A 154 24.16 -7.10 -2.04
C ASP A 154 23.31 -5.99 -2.66
N PRO A 155 22.12 -6.31 -3.18
CA PRO A 155 21.37 -5.33 -3.94
C PRO A 155 20.99 -4.07 -3.15
N GLU A 156 21.03 -4.11 -1.79
CA GLU A 156 20.90 -2.96 -0.87
C GLU A 156 21.94 -1.88 -1.13
N SER A 157 23.20 -2.25 -1.30
CA SER A 157 24.28 -1.30 -1.55
C SER A 157 24.25 -0.75 -2.98
N ILE A 158 23.73 -1.52 -3.95
CA ILE A 158 23.71 -1.13 -5.37
C ILE A 158 22.56 -0.15 -5.69
N SER A 159 21.43 -0.25 -4.98
CA SER A 159 20.25 0.61 -5.19
C SER A 159 20.52 2.08 -4.82
N GLY A 160 21.34 2.33 -3.78
CA GLY A 160 21.78 3.68 -3.39
C GLY A 160 22.49 4.46 -4.50
N HIS A 161 23.26 3.77 -5.35
CA HIS A 161 23.99 4.36 -6.47
C HIS A 161 23.10 4.88 -7.62
N GLY A 162 21.83 4.47 -7.69
CA GLY A 162 20.88 4.92 -8.72
C GLY A 162 20.28 6.29 -8.46
N SER A 163 20.18 6.71 -7.19
CA SER A 163 19.41 7.90 -6.78
C SER A 163 20.23 9.20 -6.78
N GLU A 164 21.56 9.12 -6.62
CA GLU A 164 22.40 10.31 -6.44
C GLU A 164 22.83 11.00 -7.73
N ARG A 165 22.71 10.34 -8.89
CA ARG A 165 23.11 10.94 -10.18
C ARG A 165 22.18 12.05 -10.68
N SER A 166 21.13 12.43 -9.94
CA SER A 166 20.15 13.45 -10.36
C SER A 166 20.01 14.66 -9.42
N ARG A 167 20.88 14.84 -8.41
CA ARG A 167 20.88 16.05 -7.56
C ARG A 167 22.13 16.90 -7.80
N GLY A 168 22.24 17.43 -9.01
CA GLY A 168 23.18 18.51 -9.32
C GLY A 168 22.52 19.88 -9.18
N SER A 169 22.99 20.64 -8.18
CA SER A 169 23.00 22.11 -8.13
C SER A 169 21.66 22.86 -8.07
N THR A 170 21.22 23.18 -6.84
CA THR A 170 20.74 24.54 -6.53
C THR A 170 21.17 24.88 -5.09
N SER A 171 22.09 25.83 -4.97
CA SER A 171 22.41 26.56 -3.75
C SER A 171 21.28 27.55 -3.50
N ASP A 172 20.69 27.57 -2.31
CA ASP A 172 20.08 28.77 -1.73
C ASP A 172 20.09 28.65 -0.20
N ASP A 173 20.79 29.60 0.41
CA ASP A 173 20.98 29.85 1.84
C ASP A 173 19.65 30.11 2.54
N TYR A 174 19.42 29.42 3.67
CA TYR A 174 18.75 30.01 4.83
C TYR A 174 19.36 29.42 6.12
N ASP A 175 20.01 30.29 6.88
CA ASP A 175 20.45 30.10 8.26
C ASP A 175 19.27 29.78 9.19
N GLU A 176 19.35 28.68 9.93
CA GLU A 176 18.68 28.57 11.22
C GLU A 176 19.64 27.90 12.22
N GLU A 177 20.08 28.71 13.20
CA GLU A 177 20.90 28.32 14.33
C GLU A 177 20.17 27.29 15.20
N VAL A 178 20.72 26.07 15.32
CA VAL A 178 20.41 25.18 16.45
C VAL A 178 21.71 24.58 16.98
N ASP A 179 22.04 24.97 18.20
CA ASP A 179 23.09 24.42 19.04
C ASP A 179 22.74 22.98 19.46
N GLN A 180 23.51 22.00 18.98
CA GLN A 180 23.57 20.65 19.55
C GLN A 180 24.94 20.02 19.33
N SER A 181 25.81 20.20 20.32
CA SER A 181 27.08 19.49 20.45
C SER A 181 26.85 18.07 21.00
N SER A 182 27.05 17.04 20.16
CA SER A 182 27.66 15.72 20.48
C SER A 182 27.42 14.65 19.41
N ASP A 183 26.60 14.89 18.37
CA ASP A 183 26.19 13.82 17.42
C ASP A 183 26.84 13.91 16.03
N GLU A 184 27.62 14.95 15.72
CA GLU A 184 28.27 15.12 14.41
C GLU A 184 29.39 14.08 14.16
N ASP A 185 30.12 13.66 15.20
CA ASP A 185 31.22 12.68 15.09
C ASP A 185 30.71 11.26 14.78
N GLU A 186 29.50 10.87 15.24
CA GLU A 186 28.90 9.58 14.89
C GLU A 186 28.33 9.57 13.47
N ILE A 187 27.72 10.68 13.03
CA ILE A 187 27.19 10.83 11.67
C ILE A 187 28.33 10.83 10.65
N GLN A 188 29.43 11.53 10.93
CA GLN A 188 30.61 11.54 10.05
C GLN A 188 31.25 10.16 9.94
N LYS A 189 31.34 9.42 11.05
CA LYS A 189 31.95 8.08 11.07
C LYS A 189 31.08 7.02 10.37
N VAL A 190 29.76 7.16 10.44
CA VAL A 190 28.81 6.34 9.67
C VAL A 190 28.90 6.70 8.18
N SER A 191 28.97 7.99 7.83
CA SER A 191 29.15 8.45 6.45
C SER A 191 30.47 7.97 5.84
N ASP A 192 31.58 8.06 6.58
CA ASP A 192 32.88 7.57 6.15
C ASP A 192 32.90 6.05 5.97
N SER A 193 32.20 5.31 6.85
CA SER A 193 32.04 3.85 6.72
C SER A 193 31.21 3.45 5.49
N ILE A 194 30.16 4.22 5.16
CA ILE A 194 29.33 4.02 3.96
C ILE A 194 30.16 4.30 2.71
N ASN A 195 30.89 5.42 2.67
CA ASN A 195 31.76 5.80 1.55
C ASN A 195 32.87 4.74 1.30
N GLU A 196 33.43 4.16 2.36
CA GLU A 196 34.45 3.10 2.24
C GLU A 196 33.85 1.79 1.67
N VAL A 197 32.67 1.38 2.13
CA VAL A 197 31.97 0.20 1.62
C VAL A 197 31.56 0.38 0.15
N GLU A 198 31.06 1.56 -0.22
CA GLU A 198 30.70 1.92 -1.59
C GLU A 198 31.89 1.96 -2.55
N GLN A 199 33.04 2.47 -2.08
CA GLN A 199 34.26 2.52 -2.88
C GLN A 199 34.81 1.11 -3.13
N VAL A 200 34.72 0.22 -2.15
CA VAL A 200 35.12 -1.19 -2.30
C VAL A 200 34.16 -1.96 -3.22
N GLY A 201 32.86 -1.69 -3.17
CA GLY A 201 31.87 -2.25 -4.12
C GLY A 201 32.13 -1.82 -5.56
N THR A 202 32.40 -0.53 -5.78
CA THR A 202 32.72 0.04 -7.10
C THR A 202 33.99 -0.57 -7.69
N VAL A 203 34.98 -0.83 -6.85
CA VAL A 203 36.20 -1.53 -7.22
C VAL A 203 35.89 -2.95 -7.72
N ALA A 204 35.12 -3.72 -6.96
CA ALA A 204 34.80 -5.09 -7.31
C ALA A 204 34.00 -5.15 -8.62
N MET A 205 33.06 -4.22 -8.82
CA MET A 205 32.31 -4.09 -10.07
C MET A 205 33.23 -3.82 -11.27
N ASN A 206 34.21 -2.92 -11.13
CA ASN A 206 35.18 -2.63 -12.20
C ASN A 206 36.03 -3.87 -12.52
N ASP A 207 36.51 -4.57 -11.50
CA ASP A 207 37.34 -5.78 -11.69
C ASP A 207 36.53 -6.89 -12.37
N LEU A 208 35.28 -7.13 -11.95
CA LEU A 208 34.35 -8.06 -12.62
C LEU A 208 34.12 -7.68 -14.08
N LYS A 209 33.95 -6.38 -14.37
CA LYS A 209 33.76 -5.89 -15.74
C LYS A 209 35.03 -6.06 -16.60
N MET A 210 36.22 -5.87 -16.02
CA MET A 210 37.48 -6.09 -16.73
C MET A 210 37.67 -7.55 -17.10
N ILE A 211 37.44 -8.46 -16.14
CA ILE A 211 37.53 -9.91 -16.38
C ILE A 211 36.48 -10.34 -17.41
N SER A 212 35.23 -9.91 -17.23
CA SER A 212 34.10 -10.19 -18.13
C SER A 212 34.43 -9.82 -19.58
N ASN A 213 34.86 -8.58 -19.82
CA ASN A 213 35.20 -8.12 -21.17
C ASN A 213 36.38 -8.91 -21.77
N CYS A 214 37.40 -9.21 -20.98
CA CYS A 214 38.57 -9.94 -21.45
C CYS A 214 38.19 -11.35 -21.94
N MET A 215 37.52 -12.12 -21.09
CA MET A 215 37.12 -13.49 -21.41
C MET A 215 36.05 -13.55 -22.51
N ILE A 216 35.06 -12.63 -22.53
CA ILE A 216 34.09 -12.53 -23.64
C ILE A 216 34.82 -12.29 -24.95
N SER A 217 35.80 -11.37 -24.98
CA SER A 217 36.59 -11.12 -26.18
C SER A 217 37.39 -12.33 -26.64
N ALA A 218 37.82 -13.20 -25.70
CA ALA A 218 38.52 -14.45 -25.95
C ALA A 218 37.61 -15.63 -26.36
N GLY A 219 36.28 -15.47 -26.31
CA GLY A 219 35.30 -16.51 -26.69
C GLY A 219 34.73 -17.32 -25.51
N TYR A 220 35.12 -17.00 -24.27
CA TYR A 220 34.74 -17.70 -23.04
C TYR A 220 33.55 -17.03 -22.33
N GLY A 221 32.60 -16.49 -23.10
CA GLY A 221 31.45 -15.77 -22.55
C GLY A 221 30.44 -16.67 -21.85
N LYS A 222 30.37 -17.97 -22.22
CA LYS A 222 29.39 -18.91 -21.64
C LYS A 222 29.77 -19.28 -20.21
N GLU A 223 31.07 -19.43 -19.96
CA GLU A 223 31.68 -19.79 -18.70
C GLU A 223 31.43 -18.70 -17.65
N ILE A 224 31.68 -17.42 -18.01
CA ILE A 224 31.36 -16.27 -17.14
C ILE A 224 29.88 -16.22 -16.81
N VAL A 225 29.02 -16.32 -17.83
CA VAL A 225 27.56 -16.26 -17.66
C VAL A 225 27.09 -17.39 -16.73
N SER A 226 27.69 -18.58 -16.85
CA SER A 226 27.39 -19.72 -15.96
C SER A 226 27.77 -19.41 -14.50
N ILE A 227 29.00 -18.95 -14.26
CA ILE A 227 29.49 -18.61 -12.91
C ILE A 227 28.65 -17.50 -12.30
N TYR A 228 28.39 -16.43 -13.06
CA TYR A 228 27.58 -15.30 -12.63
C TYR A 228 26.17 -15.74 -12.21
N LYS A 229 25.49 -16.53 -13.06
CA LYS A 229 24.15 -17.06 -12.77
C LYS A 229 24.10 -17.87 -11.47
N ILE A 230 25.06 -18.77 -11.26
CA ILE A 230 25.08 -19.65 -10.07
C ILE A 230 25.22 -18.83 -8.79
N ILE A 231 26.21 -17.92 -8.75
CA ILE A 231 26.51 -17.15 -7.52
C ILE A 231 25.40 -16.14 -7.24
N ARG A 232 25.01 -15.34 -8.24
CA ARG A 232 24.03 -14.28 -8.06
C ARG A 232 22.63 -14.82 -7.79
N LYS A 233 22.22 -15.93 -8.41
CA LYS A 233 20.98 -16.63 -8.06
C LYS A 233 20.97 -17.07 -6.60
N SER A 234 22.07 -17.67 -6.13
CA SER A 234 22.20 -18.05 -4.71
C SER A 234 22.06 -16.84 -3.77
N ILE A 235 22.61 -15.68 -4.12
CA ILE A 235 22.52 -14.46 -3.28
C ILE A 235 21.09 -13.92 -3.26
N VAL A 236 20.44 -13.80 -4.42
CA VAL A 236 19.06 -13.31 -4.52
C VAL A 236 18.09 -14.24 -3.79
N ASP A 237 18.24 -15.56 -3.96
CA ASP A 237 17.39 -16.55 -3.29
C ASP A 237 17.61 -16.54 -1.76
N GLU A 238 18.86 -16.41 -1.30
CA GLU A 238 19.18 -16.28 0.12
C GLU A 238 18.62 -14.98 0.71
N GLY A 239 18.70 -13.86 -0.02
CA GLY A 239 18.12 -12.57 0.38
C GLY A 239 16.60 -12.65 0.55
N LEU A 240 15.89 -13.24 -0.41
CA LEU A 240 14.44 -13.44 -0.31
C LEU A 240 14.05 -14.38 0.83
N TYR A 241 14.84 -15.44 1.06
CA TYR A 241 14.64 -16.33 2.20
C TYR A 241 14.78 -15.59 3.54
N LYS A 242 15.80 -14.74 3.69
CA LYS A 242 16.00 -13.91 4.91
C LYS A 242 14.86 -12.90 5.12
N LEU A 243 14.26 -12.40 4.05
CA LEU A 243 13.07 -11.53 4.10
C LEU A 243 11.78 -12.30 4.45
N GLY A 244 11.83 -13.63 4.59
CA GLY A 244 10.67 -14.45 4.93
C GLY A 244 9.76 -14.78 3.74
N VAL A 245 10.27 -14.65 2.51
CA VAL A 245 9.56 -15.06 1.30
C VAL A 245 9.61 -16.57 1.19
N GLU A 246 8.49 -17.22 1.47
CA GLU A 246 8.35 -18.67 1.42
C GLU A 246 7.48 -19.10 0.26
N ARG A 247 7.85 -20.23 -0.34
CA ARG A 247 7.00 -20.90 -1.33
C ARG A 247 5.81 -21.58 -0.66
N LEU A 248 4.64 -20.96 -0.79
CA LEU A 248 3.39 -21.47 -0.24
C LEU A 248 2.43 -21.93 -1.34
N THR A 249 1.67 -22.98 -1.04
CA THR A 249 0.59 -23.48 -1.91
C THR A 249 -0.78 -23.00 -1.41
N ALA A 250 -1.76 -22.94 -2.31
CA ALA A 250 -3.15 -22.62 -1.94
C ALA A 250 -3.71 -23.52 -0.82
N ALA A 251 -3.32 -24.80 -0.81
CA ALA A 251 -3.76 -25.76 0.21
C ALA A 251 -3.17 -25.46 1.59
N GLN A 252 -1.92 -24.98 1.66
CA GLN A 252 -1.27 -24.59 2.90
C GLN A 252 -1.91 -23.32 3.47
N ILE A 253 -2.12 -22.29 2.64
CA ILE A 253 -2.75 -21.02 3.05
C ILE A 253 -4.17 -21.27 3.57
N ASN A 254 -4.95 -22.12 2.91
CA ASN A 254 -6.32 -22.42 3.33
C ASN A 254 -6.43 -23.21 4.64
N LYS A 255 -5.38 -23.94 5.03
CA LYS A 255 -5.30 -24.70 6.28
C LYS A 255 -4.62 -23.92 7.41
N MET A 256 -3.97 -22.81 7.08
CA MET A 256 -3.21 -22.01 8.03
C MET A 256 -4.14 -21.25 8.99
N ASP A 257 -3.70 -21.12 10.24
CA ASP A 257 -4.36 -20.27 11.21
C ASP A 257 -4.28 -18.79 10.80
N TRP A 258 -5.29 -18.00 11.18
CA TRP A 258 -5.37 -16.59 10.80
C TRP A 258 -4.24 -15.76 11.40
N GLU A 259 -3.84 -15.98 12.65
CA GLU A 259 -2.79 -15.19 13.30
C GLU A 259 -1.45 -15.36 12.58
N LEU A 260 -1.15 -16.60 12.18
CA LEU A 260 0.05 -16.91 11.40
C LEU A 260 -0.03 -16.33 9.98
N LEU A 261 -1.19 -16.39 9.33
CA LEU A 261 -1.38 -15.80 8.01
C LEU A 261 -1.26 -14.27 8.04
N ASP A 262 -1.82 -13.60 9.04
CA ASP A 262 -1.69 -12.15 9.26
C ASP A 262 -0.23 -11.74 9.44
N PHE A 263 0.53 -12.48 10.25
CA PHE A 263 1.97 -12.26 10.40
C PHE A 263 2.73 -12.42 9.07
N LYS A 264 2.41 -13.47 8.28
CA LYS A 264 3.03 -13.69 6.97
C LYS A 264 2.67 -12.60 5.96
N ILE A 265 1.43 -12.11 5.96
CA ILE A 265 1.03 -10.99 5.10
C ILE A 265 1.83 -9.73 5.45
N LYS A 266 1.92 -9.38 6.73
CA LYS A 266 2.72 -8.22 7.18
C LYS A 266 4.19 -8.35 6.79
N THR A 267 4.77 -9.53 7.01
CA THR A 267 6.15 -9.83 6.63
C THR A 267 6.33 -9.69 5.12
N TRP A 268 5.38 -10.19 4.32
CA TRP A 268 5.41 -10.06 2.87
C TRP A 268 5.32 -8.61 2.40
N VAL A 269 4.45 -7.78 3.01
CA VAL A 269 4.32 -6.35 2.68
C VAL A 269 5.63 -5.59 2.90
N TYR A 270 6.37 -5.94 3.96
CA TYR A 270 7.72 -5.42 4.17
C TYR A 270 8.72 -5.99 3.15
N ALA A 271 8.70 -7.31 2.94
CA ALA A 271 9.63 -8.01 2.06
C ALA A 271 9.53 -7.55 0.61
N VAL A 272 8.33 -7.28 0.08
CA VAL A 272 8.13 -6.88 -1.33
C VAL A 272 8.78 -5.53 -1.63
N GLN A 273 8.74 -4.58 -0.69
CA GLN A 273 9.38 -3.27 -0.82
C GLN A 273 10.89 -3.41 -1.01
N ILE A 274 11.53 -4.21 -0.16
CA ILE A 274 12.97 -4.48 -0.25
C ILE A 274 13.27 -5.33 -1.49
N ALA A 275 12.51 -6.40 -1.73
CA ALA A 275 12.75 -7.27 -2.88
C ALA A 275 12.73 -6.49 -4.21
N VAL A 276 11.76 -5.60 -4.41
CA VAL A 276 11.61 -4.82 -5.66
C VAL A 276 12.63 -3.70 -5.74
N ARG A 277 12.63 -2.78 -4.76
CA ARG A 277 13.48 -1.57 -4.82
C ARG A 277 14.96 -1.88 -4.67
N THR A 278 15.25 -3.06 -4.16
CA THR A 278 16.58 -3.40 -3.75
C THR A 278 17.06 -4.67 -4.43
N LEU A 279 16.54 -5.85 -4.08
CA LEU A 279 17.04 -7.13 -4.61
C LEU A 279 17.04 -7.19 -6.14
N PHE A 280 15.88 -6.96 -6.75
CA PHE A 280 15.73 -7.03 -8.20
C PHE A 280 16.32 -5.82 -8.92
N HIS A 281 16.22 -4.63 -8.33
CA HIS A 281 16.80 -3.42 -8.91
C HIS A 281 18.33 -3.43 -8.91
N GLY A 282 18.96 -3.81 -7.81
CA GLY A 282 20.41 -3.92 -7.72
C GLY A 282 20.96 -5.01 -8.66
N GLU A 283 20.27 -6.15 -8.78
CA GLU A 283 20.65 -7.18 -9.74
C GLU A 283 20.50 -6.71 -11.20
N ARG A 284 19.47 -5.90 -11.48
CA ARG A 284 19.29 -5.27 -12.79
C ARG A 284 20.49 -4.41 -13.16
N ILE A 285 20.90 -3.52 -12.24
CA ILE A 285 22.06 -2.62 -12.43
C ILE A 285 23.35 -3.43 -12.58
N LEU A 286 23.57 -4.44 -11.75
CA LEU A 286 24.79 -5.25 -11.77
C LEU A 286 24.92 -6.05 -13.07
N CYS A 287 23.83 -6.69 -13.51
CA CYS A 287 23.75 -7.36 -14.81
C CYS A 287 24.10 -6.39 -15.95
N ASP A 288 23.52 -5.18 -15.93
CA ASP A 288 23.75 -4.16 -16.95
C ASP A 288 25.20 -3.64 -16.96
N TYR A 289 25.86 -3.63 -15.80
CA TYR A 289 27.23 -3.13 -15.67
C TYR A 289 28.30 -4.17 -16.05
N VAL A 290 28.14 -5.42 -15.59
CA VAL A 290 29.15 -6.49 -15.72
C VAL A 290 29.10 -7.18 -17.09
N LEU A 291 27.91 -7.30 -17.69
CA LEU A 291 27.70 -8.03 -18.94
C LEU A 291 27.48 -7.09 -20.13
N THR A 292 28.18 -7.34 -21.24
CA THR A 292 28.22 -6.38 -22.36
C THR A 292 27.09 -6.60 -23.37
N SER A 293 26.70 -7.85 -23.65
CA SER A 293 25.67 -8.17 -24.65
C SER A 293 24.26 -8.14 -24.06
N GLU A 294 23.31 -7.48 -24.75
CA GLU A 294 21.89 -7.44 -24.34
C GLU A 294 21.29 -8.84 -24.14
N MET A 295 21.58 -9.77 -25.05
CA MET A 295 21.09 -11.15 -24.95
C MET A 295 21.62 -11.87 -23.71
N SER A 296 22.87 -11.59 -23.33
CA SER A 296 23.46 -12.17 -22.11
C SER A 296 22.89 -11.53 -20.85
N ARG A 297 22.60 -10.22 -20.87
CA ARG A 297 21.98 -9.48 -19.76
C ARG A 297 20.57 -9.97 -19.48
N GLU A 298 19.74 -10.08 -20.53
CA GLU A 298 18.39 -10.63 -20.42
C GLU A 298 18.43 -12.07 -19.93
N SER A 299 19.26 -12.94 -20.52
CA SER A 299 19.33 -14.35 -20.10
C SER A 299 19.81 -14.53 -18.65
N CYS A 300 20.76 -13.72 -18.18
CA CYS A 300 21.26 -13.79 -16.80
C CYS A 300 20.22 -13.30 -15.81
N PHE A 301 19.71 -12.09 -16.02
CA PHE A 301 18.69 -11.51 -15.15
C PHE A 301 17.47 -12.44 -15.04
N THR A 302 17.00 -12.98 -16.17
CA THR A 302 15.91 -13.96 -16.22
C THR A 302 16.21 -15.26 -15.48
N ALA A 303 17.40 -15.82 -15.60
CA ALA A 303 17.74 -17.04 -14.87
C ALA A 303 17.84 -16.83 -13.34
N ILE A 304 18.26 -15.63 -12.92
CA ILE A 304 18.48 -15.28 -11.52
C ILE A 304 17.15 -14.99 -10.83
N THR A 305 16.33 -14.09 -11.38
CA THR A 305 15.20 -13.50 -10.63
C THR A 305 13.84 -14.12 -10.92
N LYS A 306 13.68 -14.85 -12.04
CA LYS A 306 12.35 -15.26 -12.53
C LYS A 306 11.56 -16.11 -11.55
N ASP A 307 12.15 -17.18 -11.03
CA ASP A 307 11.44 -18.11 -10.14
C ASP A 307 11.04 -17.41 -8.84
N SER A 308 11.98 -16.70 -8.23
CA SER A 308 11.83 -16.04 -6.93
C SER A 308 10.86 -14.84 -7.02
N ALA A 309 10.87 -14.09 -8.12
CA ALA A 309 9.89 -13.03 -8.38
C ALA A 309 8.48 -13.59 -8.63
N LEU A 310 8.35 -14.71 -9.34
CA LEU A 310 7.05 -15.37 -9.52
C LEU A 310 6.48 -15.86 -8.19
N GLU A 311 7.30 -16.45 -7.33
CA GLU A 311 6.88 -16.89 -5.99
C GLU A 311 6.43 -15.71 -5.13
N LEU A 312 7.19 -14.61 -5.13
CA LEU A 312 6.86 -13.38 -4.42
C LEU A 312 5.50 -12.82 -4.87
N PHE A 313 5.29 -12.63 -6.17
CA PHE A 313 4.06 -12.04 -6.69
C PHE A 313 2.88 -13.02 -6.76
N GLN A 314 3.10 -14.32 -6.64
CA GLN A 314 2.01 -15.31 -6.56
C GLN A 314 1.35 -15.35 -5.17
N PHE A 315 2.08 -15.04 -4.10
CA PHE A 315 1.54 -15.12 -2.74
C PHE A 315 0.25 -14.30 -2.54
N PRO A 316 0.13 -13.03 -2.98
CA PRO A 316 -1.10 -12.26 -2.80
C PRO A 316 -2.32 -12.84 -3.53
N GLU A 317 -2.13 -13.42 -4.72
CA GLU A 317 -3.19 -14.14 -5.43
C GLU A 317 -3.71 -15.34 -4.63
N LEU A 318 -2.81 -16.08 -3.96
CA LEU A 318 -3.19 -17.21 -3.14
C LEU A 318 -3.99 -16.78 -1.90
N VAL A 319 -3.60 -15.66 -1.27
CA VAL A 319 -4.34 -15.06 -0.15
C VAL A 319 -5.73 -14.62 -0.60
N ALA A 320 -5.87 -14.00 -1.77
CA ALA A 320 -7.14 -13.55 -2.33
C ALA A 320 -8.14 -14.70 -2.56
N LYS A 321 -7.65 -15.90 -2.88
CA LYS A 321 -8.46 -17.12 -3.06
C LYS A 321 -8.90 -17.77 -1.74
N GLY A 322 -8.34 -17.32 -0.61
CA GLY A 322 -8.65 -17.86 0.70
C GLY A 322 -10.06 -17.54 1.20
N LYS A 323 -10.39 -18.05 2.39
CA LYS A 323 -11.64 -17.70 3.08
C LYS A 323 -11.69 -16.20 3.38
N LYS A 324 -12.78 -15.54 2.98
CA LYS A 324 -13.03 -14.10 3.16
C LYS A 324 -13.65 -13.81 4.52
N SER A 325 -13.22 -12.74 5.18
CA SER A 325 -13.85 -12.18 6.38
C SER A 325 -13.56 -10.68 6.47
N PRO A 326 -14.34 -9.91 7.26
CA PRO A 326 -14.14 -8.47 7.41
C PRO A 326 -12.73 -8.10 7.88
N GLU A 327 -12.12 -8.86 8.78
CA GLU A 327 -10.77 -8.60 9.30
C GLU A 327 -9.70 -8.79 8.22
N LYS A 328 -9.94 -9.74 7.30
CA LYS A 328 -9.05 -10.03 6.18
C LYS A 328 -9.10 -8.97 5.09
N MET A 329 -10.17 -8.20 5.01
CA MET A 329 -10.33 -7.13 4.03
C MET A 329 -9.14 -6.17 4.07
N PHE A 330 -8.78 -5.70 5.26
CA PHE A 330 -7.70 -4.73 5.44
C PHE A 330 -6.35 -5.29 5.04
N ARG A 331 -6.07 -6.57 5.36
CA ARG A 331 -4.84 -7.24 4.92
C ARG A 331 -4.79 -7.49 3.41
N ILE A 332 -5.93 -7.73 2.78
CA ILE A 332 -6.02 -7.85 1.33
C ILE A 332 -5.78 -6.48 0.66
N LEU A 333 -6.25 -5.40 1.26
CA LEU A 333 -5.97 -4.04 0.81
C LEU A 333 -4.48 -3.69 0.99
N ASP A 334 -3.85 -4.01 2.13
CA ASP A 334 -2.42 -3.80 2.33
C ASP A 334 -1.57 -4.50 1.24
N LEU A 335 -1.96 -5.71 0.83
CA LEU A 335 -1.31 -6.43 -0.27
C LEU A 335 -1.52 -5.75 -1.63
N TYR A 336 -2.72 -5.22 -1.87
CA TYR A 336 -3.04 -4.51 -3.10
C TYR A 336 -2.20 -3.24 -3.20
N ASP A 337 -2.16 -2.45 -2.12
CA ASP A 337 -1.44 -1.18 -2.00
C ASP A 337 0.06 -1.38 -2.23
N ALA A 338 0.63 -2.39 -1.58
CA ALA A 338 2.06 -2.68 -1.73
C ALA A 338 2.45 -2.99 -3.19
N ILE A 339 1.60 -3.68 -3.96
CA ILE A 339 1.88 -3.96 -5.38
C ILE A 339 1.60 -2.72 -6.25
N SER A 340 0.50 -2.01 -6.01
CA SER A 340 0.10 -0.86 -6.83
C SER A 340 1.10 0.30 -6.70
N GLU A 341 1.61 0.56 -5.50
CA GLU A 341 2.65 1.56 -5.23
C GLU A 341 3.97 1.23 -5.93
N LEU A 342 4.34 -0.06 -5.98
CA LEU A 342 5.57 -0.54 -6.61
C LEU A 342 5.44 -0.77 -8.12
N TRP A 343 4.27 -0.55 -8.71
CA TRP A 343 4.02 -0.86 -10.11
C TRP A 343 5.02 -0.21 -11.09
N PRO A 344 5.38 1.09 -10.96
CA PRO A 344 6.35 1.72 -11.86
C PRO A 344 7.73 1.05 -11.82
N GLU A 345 8.21 0.70 -10.62
CA GLU A 345 9.47 -0.02 -10.43
C GLU A 345 9.40 -1.44 -11.00
N ILE A 346 8.30 -2.17 -10.77
CA ILE A 346 8.06 -3.51 -11.33
C ILE A 346 8.09 -3.46 -12.87
N GLU A 347 7.44 -2.47 -13.49
CA GLU A 347 7.41 -2.33 -14.94
C GLU A 347 8.80 -2.03 -15.52
N SER A 348 9.56 -1.15 -14.86
CA SER A 348 10.92 -0.78 -15.25
C SER A 348 11.91 -1.97 -15.14
N ILE A 349 11.93 -2.62 -13.98
CA ILE A 349 12.86 -3.72 -13.66
C ILE A 349 12.60 -4.95 -14.55
N PHE A 350 11.33 -5.30 -14.77
CA PHE A 350 10.92 -6.49 -15.54
C PHE A 350 10.46 -6.13 -16.97
N SER A 351 11.11 -5.14 -17.57
CA SER A 351 10.77 -4.60 -18.90
C SER A 351 11.03 -5.57 -20.06
N TYR A 352 11.90 -6.57 -19.87
CA TYR A 352 12.19 -7.57 -20.91
C TYR A 352 10.98 -8.43 -21.29
N GLN A 353 10.93 -8.85 -22.56
CA GLN A 353 9.85 -9.71 -23.06
C GLN A 353 9.86 -11.09 -22.40
N SER A 354 11.03 -11.65 -22.10
CA SER A 354 11.16 -12.93 -21.37
C SER A 354 10.62 -12.88 -19.93
N MET A 355 10.39 -11.68 -19.39
CA MET A 355 9.88 -11.41 -18.03
C MET A 355 8.42 -10.94 -18.02
N SER A 356 7.75 -10.93 -19.17
CA SER A 356 6.34 -10.53 -19.30
C SER A 356 5.41 -11.33 -18.37
N ASN A 357 5.75 -12.59 -18.07
CA ASN A 357 5.01 -13.43 -17.14
C ASN A 357 5.04 -12.92 -15.69
N ILE A 358 6.10 -12.24 -15.26
CA ILE A 358 6.22 -11.67 -13.91
C ILE A 358 5.27 -10.47 -13.78
N ARG A 359 5.30 -9.56 -14.77
CA ARG A 359 4.37 -8.42 -14.84
C ARG A 359 2.92 -8.92 -14.91
N ALA A 360 2.66 -9.94 -15.74
CA ALA A 360 1.34 -10.57 -15.82
C ALA A 360 0.91 -11.20 -14.48
N GLN A 361 1.82 -11.82 -13.73
CA GLN A 361 1.55 -12.37 -12.41
C GLN A 361 1.22 -11.27 -11.38
N ALA A 362 1.97 -10.18 -11.35
CA ALA A 362 1.68 -9.03 -10.47
C ALA A 362 0.31 -8.40 -10.78
N VAL A 363 -0.01 -8.21 -12.06
CA VAL A 363 -1.34 -7.74 -12.50
C VAL A 363 -2.43 -8.75 -12.12
N SER A 364 -2.19 -10.05 -12.30
CA SER A 364 -3.13 -11.10 -11.92
C SER A 364 -3.44 -11.05 -10.42
N SER A 365 -2.41 -10.85 -9.59
CA SER A 365 -2.56 -10.67 -8.14
C SER A 365 -3.39 -9.43 -7.79
N LEU A 366 -3.13 -8.27 -8.39
CA LEU A 366 -3.95 -7.06 -8.21
C LEU A 366 -5.42 -7.30 -8.58
N LEU A 367 -5.67 -7.94 -9.73
CA LEU A 367 -7.03 -8.26 -10.18
C LEU A 367 -7.74 -9.20 -9.21
N LYS A 368 -7.05 -10.24 -8.72
CA LYS A 368 -7.62 -11.23 -7.80
C LYS A 368 -7.87 -10.64 -6.41
N LEU A 369 -6.98 -9.80 -5.90
CA LEU A 369 -7.20 -9.02 -4.68
C LEU A 369 -8.42 -8.09 -4.84
N GLY A 370 -8.50 -7.34 -5.95
CA GLY A 370 -9.63 -6.45 -6.24
C GLY A 370 -10.96 -7.21 -6.40
N GLU A 371 -10.97 -8.39 -7.04
CA GLU A 371 -12.14 -9.29 -7.06
C GLU A 371 -12.55 -9.73 -5.64
N ALA A 372 -11.58 -10.06 -4.78
CA ALA A 372 -11.86 -10.46 -3.40
C ALA A 372 -12.44 -9.31 -2.58
N VAL A 373 -11.90 -8.08 -2.72
CA VAL A 373 -12.42 -6.86 -2.08
C VAL A 373 -13.86 -6.60 -2.52
N ARG A 374 -14.15 -6.60 -3.82
CA ARG A 374 -15.52 -6.42 -4.34
C ARG A 374 -16.50 -7.47 -3.82
N ALA A 375 -16.07 -8.72 -3.75
CA ALA A 375 -16.88 -9.79 -3.16
C ALA A 375 -17.16 -9.54 -1.66
N MET A 376 -16.14 -9.15 -0.88
CA MET A 376 -16.31 -8.84 0.55
C MET A 376 -17.19 -7.62 0.79
N LEU A 377 -17.12 -6.58 -0.05
CA LEU A 377 -18.05 -5.45 0.02
C LEU A 377 -19.50 -5.87 -0.26
N THR A 378 -19.69 -6.76 -1.23
CA THR A 378 -21.02 -7.31 -1.56
C THR A 378 -21.56 -8.17 -0.42
N ASP A 379 -20.72 -9.04 0.16
CA ASP A 379 -21.08 -9.87 1.30
C ASP A 379 -21.41 -9.02 2.53
N PHE A 380 -20.64 -7.95 2.76
CA PHE A 380 -20.88 -6.98 3.83
C PHE A 380 -22.22 -6.26 3.67
N GLU A 381 -22.52 -5.75 2.48
CA GLU A 381 -23.82 -5.15 2.16
C GLU A 381 -24.97 -6.13 2.40
N ALA A 382 -24.84 -7.36 1.88
CA ALA A 382 -25.83 -8.41 2.06
C ALA A 382 -26.01 -8.78 3.54
N ALA A 383 -24.95 -8.77 4.35
CA ALA A 383 -25.03 -9.01 5.79
C ALA A 383 -25.84 -7.93 6.52
N ILE A 384 -25.70 -6.65 6.13
CA ILE A 384 -26.50 -5.55 6.69
C ILE A 384 -27.98 -5.74 6.32
N GLN A 385 -28.27 -6.01 5.05
CA GLN A 385 -29.64 -6.20 4.57
C GLN A 385 -30.32 -7.41 5.21
N LYS A 386 -29.60 -8.53 5.33
CA LYS A 386 -30.11 -9.81 5.87
C LYS A 386 -30.16 -9.86 7.40
N ASP A 387 -29.66 -8.83 8.11
CA ASP A 387 -29.72 -8.81 9.57
C ASP A 387 -31.17 -8.98 10.08
N SER A 388 -31.47 -10.18 10.60
CA SER A 388 -32.80 -10.59 11.04
C SER A 388 -32.98 -10.43 12.55
N SER A 389 -31.96 -9.90 13.24
CA SER A 389 -31.99 -9.69 14.68
C SER A 389 -33.17 -8.81 15.07
N LYS A 390 -34.05 -9.37 15.92
CA LYS A 390 -35.15 -8.66 16.58
C LYS A 390 -34.71 -8.00 17.89
N ALA A 391 -33.44 -8.09 18.24
CA ALA A 391 -32.92 -7.50 19.47
C ALA A 391 -33.02 -5.97 19.37
N LEU A 392 -33.89 -5.38 20.20
CA LEU A 392 -34.02 -3.93 20.31
C LEU A 392 -32.88 -3.38 21.17
N ALA A 393 -32.41 -2.18 20.84
CA ALA A 393 -31.45 -1.49 21.70
C ALA A 393 -32.17 -1.10 23.01
N PRO A 394 -31.66 -1.53 24.18
CA PRO A 394 -32.26 -1.16 25.45
C PRO A 394 -32.45 0.35 25.57
N GLY A 395 -33.65 0.80 25.95
CA GLY A 395 -33.97 2.21 26.11
C GLY A 395 -33.89 3.05 24.83
N GLY A 396 -33.86 2.43 23.64
CA GLY A 396 -33.72 3.15 22.37
C GLY A 396 -32.31 3.67 22.10
N GLY A 397 -31.28 3.13 22.75
CA GLY A 397 -29.89 3.53 22.53
C GLY A 397 -29.31 3.16 21.17
N ILE A 398 -27.99 3.28 21.03
CA ILE A 398 -27.28 2.94 19.80
C ILE A 398 -27.33 1.42 19.55
N HIS A 399 -27.77 1.02 18.36
CA HIS A 399 -27.86 -0.37 17.95
C HIS A 399 -26.46 -0.94 17.65
N PRO A 400 -26.16 -2.21 18.03
CA PRO A 400 -24.87 -2.84 17.73
C PRO A 400 -24.51 -2.85 16.24
N LEU A 401 -25.49 -3.07 15.37
CA LEU A 401 -25.32 -2.99 13.90
C LEU A 401 -24.77 -1.63 13.46
N THR A 402 -25.29 -0.52 14.00
CA THR A 402 -24.81 0.84 13.69
C THR A 402 -23.34 0.99 14.06
N ARG A 403 -22.93 0.50 15.23
CA ARG A 403 -21.53 0.56 15.67
C ARG A 403 -20.63 -0.26 14.76
N TYR A 404 -21.04 -1.49 14.46
CA TYR A 404 -20.29 -2.41 13.60
C TYR A 404 -20.08 -1.83 12.20
N VAL A 405 -21.17 -1.41 11.54
CA VAL A 405 -21.12 -0.89 10.16
C VAL A 405 -20.31 0.40 10.10
N MET A 406 -20.57 1.35 10.99
CA MET A 406 -19.86 2.63 10.94
C MET A 406 -18.38 2.48 11.28
N ASN A 407 -17.99 1.61 12.22
CA ASN A 407 -16.57 1.35 12.47
C ASN A 407 -15.90 0.73 11.23
N TYR A 408 -16.54 -0.24 10.59
CA TYR A 408 -16.00 -0.89 9.41
C TYR A 408 -15.83 0.09 8.23
N VAL A 409 -16.87 0.89 7.93
CA VAL A 409 -16.81 1.91 6.86
C VAL A 409 -15.81 3.02 7.20
N SER A 410 -15.66 3.40 8.47
CA SER A 410 -14.64 4.37 8.89
C SER A 410 -13.23 3.83 8.63
N PHE A 411 -12.94 2.57 8.97
CA PHE A 411 -11.62 1.98 8.66
C PHE A 411 -11.38 1.81 7.16
N LEU A 412 -12.41 1.47 6.38
CA LEU A 412 -12.27 1.42 4.92
C LEU A 412 -11.96 2.79 4.30
N SER A 413 -12.38 3.88 4.93
CA SER A 413 -12.11 5.24 4.42
C SER A 413 -10.61 5.59 4.41
N ASP A 414 -9.79 4.88 5.16
CA ASP A 414 -8.32 5.04 5.15
C ASP A 414 -7.69 4.49 3.85
N TYR A 415 -8.39 3.59 3.14
CA TYR A 415 -7.92 2.93 1.90
C TYR A 415 -8.57 3.53 0.64
N THR A 416 -8.93 4.82 0.68
CA THR A 416 -9.71 5.47 -0.39
C THR A 416 -9.05 5.39 -1.77
N VAL A 417 -7.74 5.56 -1.85
CA VAL A 417 -7.00 5.55 -3.13
C VAL A 417 -7.17 4.21 -3.82
N SER A 418 -6.81 3.14 -3.12
CA SER A 418 -6.86 1.76 -3.61
C SER A 418 -8.28 1.28 -3.88
N LEU A 419 -9.21 1.64 -3.01
CA LEU A 419 -10.61 1.32 -3.22
C LEU A 419 -11.17 2.03 -4.45
N SER A 420 -10.78 3.29 -4.72
CA SER A 420 -11.19 4.02 -5.92
C SER A 420 -10.77 3.28 -7.19
N ASP A 421 -9.54 2.76 -7.24
CA ASP A 421 -9.06 1.97 -8.37
C ASP A 421 -9.79 0.63 -8.49
N ILE A 422 -10.03 -0.07 -7.37
CA ILE A 422 -10.75 -1.35 -7.36
C ILE A 422 -12.20 -1.23 -7.81
N VAL A 423 -12.88 -0.13 -7.47
CA VAL A 423 -14.30 0.08 -7.80
C VAL A 423 -14.54 0.87 -9.09
N ALA A 424 -13.48 1.35 -9.76
CA ALA A 424 -13.60 2.16 -10.98
C ALA A 424 -14.39 1.42 -12.09
N ASP A 425 -14.10 0.14 -12.31
CA ASP A 425 -14.77 -0.70 -13.31
C ASP A 425 -15.95 -1.51 -12.72
N TRP A 426 -16.39 -1.18 -11.51
CA TRP A 426 -17.50 -1.86 -10.83
C TRP A 426 -18.52 -0.84 -10.27
N PRO A 427 -19.23 -0.12 -11.16
CA PRO A 427 -20.23 0.84 -10.74
C PRO A 427 -21.40 0.14 -10.05
N LEU A 428 -22.07 0.88 -9.16
CA LEU A 428 -23.35 0.47 -8.60
C LEU A 428 -24.40 0.37 -9.73
N PRO A 429 -25.34 -0.58 -9.68
CA PRO A 429 -26.39 -0.70 -10.71
C PRO A 429 -27.19 0.60 -10.84
N GLU A 430 -27.54 1.02 -12.06
CA GLU A 430 -28.27 2.28 -12.33
C GLU A 430 -29.60 2.42 -11.55
N HIS A 431 -30.22 1.31 -11.15
CA HIS A 431 -31.44 1.30 -10.32
C HIS A 431 -31.21 1.48 -8.81
N THR A 432 -29.96 1.65 -8.37
CA THR A 432 -29.58 1.97 -6.98
C THR A 432 -29.29 3.46 -6.79
N ALA A 433 -29.86 4.32 -7.65
CA ALA A 433 -29.78 5.77 -7.50
C ALA A 433 -30.12 6.15 -6.05
N LEU A 434 -29.12 6.67 -5.35
CA LEU A 434 -29.29 7.23 -4.02
C LEU A 434 -30.44 8.22 -4.11
N PRO A 435 -31.45 8.16 -3.21
CA PRO A 435 -32.56 9.10 -3.26
C PRO A 435 -32.03 10.54 -3.36
N GLU A 436 -32.67 11.41 -4.13
CA GLU A 436 -32.37 12.87 -4.17
C GLU A 436 -32.45 13.51 -2.76
N SER A 437 -33.07 12.82 -1.80
CA SER A 437 -33.08 13.21 -0.39
C SER A 437 -31.81 12.82 0.40
N PHE A 438 -30.89 12.06 -0.19
CA PHE A 438 -29.65 11.58 0.44
C PHE A 438 -28.41 12.36 -0.01
N PHE A 439 -28.38 12.79 -1.27
CA PHE A 439 -27.53 13.85 -1.81
C PHE A 439 -28.45 14.88 -2.47
N ASP A 440 -28.28 16.18 -2.17
CA ASP A 440 -28.96 17.19 -2.97
C ASP A 440 -28.53 17.06 -4.43
N SER A 441 -29.44 17.39 -5.33
CA SER A 441 -29.40 17.18 -6.77
C SER A 441 -28.27 17.96 -7.45
N SER A 442 -27.02 17.58 -7.18
CA SER A 442 -25.83 18.05 -7.88
C SER A 442 -24.79 16.94 -8.05
N LEU A 443 -25.18 15.67 -7.89
CA LEU A 443 -24.50 14.59 -8.61
C LEU A 443 -24.98 14.65 -10.07
N ASP A 444 -24.76 15.80 -10.72
CA ASP A 444 -24.70 15.82 -12.17
C ASP A 444 -23.57 14.86 -12.50
N THR A 445 -23.96 13.71 -13.04
CA THR A 445 -23.09 12.66 -13.58
C THR A 445 -22.12 13.15 -14.67
N ASP A 446 -22.12 14.47 -14.94
CA ASP A 446 -21.36 15.20 -15.93
C ASP A 446 -20.23 16.07 -15.32
N GLU A 447 -20.09 16.20 -13.99
CA GLU A 447 -18.85 16.71 -13.39
C GLU A 447 -17.88 15.56 -13.05
N GLU A 448 -16.72 15.62 -13.70
CA GLU A 448 -15.59 14.68 -13.76
C GLU A 448 -14.88 14.39 -12.41
N GLY A 449 -15.58 14.53 -11.27
CA GLY A 449 -14.96 14.65 -9.93
C GLY A 449 -15.48 13.77 -8.80
N THR A 450 -16.66 13.12 -8.89
CA THR A 450 -17.15 12.29 -7.78
C THR A 450 -16.64 10.85 -7.89
N SER A 451 -15.71 10.47 -7.00
CA SER A 451 -15.11 9.14 -7.01
C SER A 451 -16.15 8.05 -6.74
N SER A 452 -16.14 6.97 -7.56
CA SER A 452 -17.04 5.79 -7.44
C SER A 452 -17.11 5.23 -6.01
N ILE A 453 -16.02 5.33 -5.24
CA ILE A 453 -15.98 4.86 -3.85
C ILE A 453 -16.83 5.72 -2.90
N VAL A 454 -16.95 7.03 -3.14
CA VAL A 454 -17.76 7.94 -2.33
C VAL A 454 -19.23 7.53 -2.41
N VAL A 455 -19.71 7.28 -3.62
CA VAL A 455 -21.06 6.78 -3.89
C VAL A 455 -21.29 5.45 -3.17
N ARG A 456 -20.29 4.56 -3.18
CA ARG A 456 -20.36 3.26 -2.49
C ARG A 456 -20.46 3.39 -0.97
N PHE A 457 -19.65 4.25 -0.35
CA PHE A 457 -19.73 4.46 1.10
C PHE A 457 -21.06 5.08 1.50
N ALA A 458 -21.53 6.07 0.75
CA ALA A 458 -22.83 6.67 1.01
C ALA A 458 -23.97 5.65 0.86
N TRP A 459 -23.91 4.76 -0.14
CA TRP A 459 -24.83 3.64 -0.30
C TRP A 459 -24.83 2.70 0.91
N LEU A 460 -23.66 2.29 1.41
CA LEU A 460 -23.58 1.42 2.60
C LEU A 460 -24.20 2.09 3.84
N VAL A 461 -23.98 3.40 4.01
CA VAL A 461 -24.61 4.17 5.10
C VAL A 461 -26.13 4.24 4.89
N LEU A 462 -26.62 4.46 3.68
CA LEU A 462 -28.05 4.43 3.38
C LEU A 462 -28.68 3.06 3.70
N VAL A 463 -28.05 1.96 3.28
CA VAL A 463 -28.51 0.60 3.55
C VAL A 463 -28.63 0.35 5.06
N LEU A 464 -27.66 0.83 5.85
CA LEU A 464 -27.74 0.81 7.31
C LEU A 464 -28.95 1.62 7.82
N LEU A 465 -29.13 2.84 7.36
CA LEU A 465 -30.22 3.72 7.81
C LEU A 465 -31.61 3.15 7.48
N CYS A 466 -31.80 2.62 6.27
CA CYS A 466 -33.03 1.91 5.90
C CYS A 466 -33.28 0.70 6.80
N LYS A 467 -32.22 -0.04 7.15
CA LYS A 467 -32.34 -1.18 8.06
C LYS A 467 -32.75 -0.76 9.46
N LEU A 468 -32.21 0.36 9.96
CA LEU A 468 -32.57 0.92 11.26
C LEU A 468 -34.01 1.44 11.28
N ASP A 469 -34.50 2.02 10.18
CA ASP A 469 -35.90 2.43 10.05
C ASP A 469 -36.86 1.24 10.21
N GLY A 470 -36.58 0.13 9.52
CA GLY A 470 -37.34 -1.11 9.70
C GLY A 470 -37.29 -1.66 11.13
N LYS A 471 -36.18 -1.47 11.86
CA LYS A 471 -36.09 -1.84 13.29
C LYS A 471 -36.82 -0.87 14.21
N ALA A 472 -36.88 0.41 13.86
CA ALA A 472 -37.60 1.42 14.63
C ALA A 472 -39.12 1.10 14.69
N ALA A 473 -39.66 0.50 13.63
CA ALA A 473 -41.05 0.03 13.58
C ALA A 473 -41.40 -1.10 14.57
N LEU A 474 -40.40 -1.76 15.16
CA LEU A 474 -40.60 -2.84 16.12
C LEU A 474 -40.84 -2.35 17.56
N TYR A 475 -40.55 -1.07 17.86
CA TYR A 475 -40.85 -0.50 19.17
C TYR A 475 -42.36 -0.25 19.32
N LYS A 476 -42.90 -0.58 20.49
CA LYS A 476 -44.32 -0.35 20.81
C LYS A 476 -44.64 1.13 20.94
N ASP A 477 -43.73 1.88 21.56
CA ASP A 477 -43.88 3.31 21.79
C ASP A 477 -43.31 4.09 20.61
N VAL A 478 -44.17 4.74 19.83
CA VAL A 478 -43.79 5.61 18.70
C VAL A 478 -42.75 6.68 19.09
N PRO A 479 -42.85 7.36 20.26
CA PRO A 479 -41.83 8.33 20.65
C PRO A 479 -40.45 7.67 20.88
N LEU A 480 -40.41 6.43 21.35
CA LEU A 480 -39.17 5.68 21.53
C LEU A 480 -38.54 5.30 20.18
N SER A 481 -39.35 4.97 19.17
CA SER A 481 -38.86 4.76 17.79
C SER A 481 -38.12 5.98 17.25
N TYR A 482 -38.66 7.19 17.45
CA TYR A 482 -38.01 8.42 17.02
C TYR A 482 -36.73 8.72 17.81
N LEU A 483 -36.71 8.47 19.12
CA LEU A 483 -35.51 8.63 19.93
C LEU A 483 -34.41 7.65 19.50
N PHE A 484 -34.78 6.41 19.18
CA PHE A 484 -33.89 5.41 18.61
C PHE A 484 -33.28 5.86 17.28
N LEU A 485 -34.09 6.40 16.37
CA LEU A 485 -33.60 6.94 15.10
C LEU A 485 -32.66 8.13 15.30
N ALA A 486 -33.00 9.06 16.21
CA ALA A 486 -32.14 10.20 16.56
C ALA A 486 -30.79 9.75 17.10
N ASN A 487 -30.77 8.82 18.07
CA ASN A 487 -29.55 8.29 18.66
C ASN A 487 -28.62 7.65 17.62
N ASN A 488 -29.18 6.80 16.76
CA ASN A 488 -28.38 6.05 15.80
C ASN A 488 -27.89 6.95 14.65
N LEU A 489 -28.73 7.86 14.15
CA LEU A 489 -28.31 8.80 13.12
C LEU A 489 -27.28 9.79 13.66
N ASN A 490 -27.44 10.30 14.88
CA ASN A 490 -26.44 11.17 15.51
C ASN A 490 -25.09 10.44 15.63
N TYR A 491 -25.09 9.17 16.03
CA TYR A 491 -23.88 8.37 16.07
C TYR A 491 -23.23 8.20 14.69
N VAL A 492 -24.02 7.96 13.63
CA VAL A 492 -23.53 7.91 12.25
C VAL A 492 -22.86 9.23 11.86
N VAL A 493 -23.52 10.36 12.11
CA VAL A 493 -22.99 11.70 11.83
C VAL A 493 -21.67 11.94 12.58
N SER A 494 -21.62 11.66 13.89
CA SER A 494 -20.40 11.82 14.69
C SER A 494 -19.26 10.94 14.19
N LYS A 495 -19.56 9.73 13.71
CA LYS A 495 -18.54 8.83 13.10
C LYS A 495 -18.03 9.34 11.77
N VAL A 496 -18.90 9.89 10.93
CA VAL A 496 -18.49 10.53 9.67
C VAL A 496 -17.62 11.75 9.96
N GLN A 497 -18.01 12.62 10.89
CA GLN A 497 -17.23 13.80 11.29
C GLN A 497 -15.84 13.43 11.86
N GLY A 498 -15.74 12.31 12.57
CA GLY A 498 -14.51 11.85 13.22
C GLY A 498 -13.61 10.95 12.38
N SER A 499 -13.86 10.77 11.08
CA SER A 499 -13.07 9.91 10.20
C SER A 499 -12.83 10.55 8.83
N ASN A 500 -12.03 9.89 7.97
CA ASN A 500 -11.78 10.35 6.61
C ASN A 500 -13.07 10.43 5.76
N LEU A 501 -14.16 9.79 6.19
CA LEU A 501 -15.49 9.93 5.61
C LEU A 501 -15.98 11.37 5.54
N ARG A 502 -15.54 12.27 6.44
CA ARG A 502 -15.88 13.70 6.40
C ARG A 502 -15.46 14.33 5.07
N PHE A 503 -14.25 14.03 4.60
CA PHE A 503 -13.72 14.59 3.36
C PHE A 503 -14.36 13.96 2.13
N LEU A 504 -14.81 12.71 2.24
CA LEU A 504 -15.45 11.98 1.14
C LEU A 504 -16.91 12.38 0.94
N LEU A 505 -17.69 12.44 2.02
CA LEU A 505 -19.13 12.73 1.97
C LEU A 505 -19.44 14.22 1.97
N GLY A 506 -18.55 15.05 2.53
CA GLY A 506 -18.66 16.50 2.55
C GLY A 506 -19.55 17.07 3.68
N GLU A 507 -19.36 18.38 3.94
CA GLU A 507 -20.06 19.11 5.00
C GLU A 507 -21.57 19.25 4.77
N GLU A 508 -21.99 19.24 3.50
CA GLU A 508 -23.41 19.32 3.15
C GLU A 508 -24.16 18.05 3.57
N TRP A 509 -23.60 16.88 3.28
CA TRP A 509 -24.16 15.60 3.71
C TRP A 509 -24.29 15.55 5.23
N ILE A 510 -23.26 16.02 5.95
CA ILE A 510 -23.25 16.10 7.42
C ILE A 510 -24.37 17.01 7.91
N SER A 511 -24.45 18.24 7.40
CA SER A 511 -25.45 19.24 7.77
C SER A 511 -26.88 18.73 7.53
N LYS A 512 -27.14 18.07 6.40
CA LYS A 512 -28.44 17.48 6.06
C LYS A 512 -28.86 16.40 7.06
N HIS A 513 -27.93 15.54 7.46
CA HIS A 513 -28.21 14.49 8.43
C HIS A 513 -28.34 15.02 9.86
N GLU A 514 -27.61 16.07 10.25
CA GLU A 514 -27.82 16.79 11.53
C GLU A 514 -29.23 17.41 11.62
N LEU A 515 -29.72 18.02 10.54
CA LEU A 515 -31.09 18.53 10.46
C LEU A 515 -32.12 17.41 10.64
N LYS A 516 -31.86 16.23 10.06
CA LYS A 516 -32.72 15.05 10.22
C LYS A 516 -32.69 14.49 11.65
N VAL A 517 -31.55 14.53 12.35
CA VAL A 517 -31.47 14.21 13.80
C VAL A 517 -32.35 15.17 14.61
N LYS A 518 -32.28 16.47 14.33
CA LYS A 518 -33.15 17.48 14.97
C LYS A 518 -34.63 17.22 14.68
N GLN A 519 -34.97 16.84 13.45
CA GLN A 519 -36.34 16.50 13.07
C GLN A 519 -36.87 15.28 13.83
N TYR A 520 -36.06 14.23 14.00
CA TYR A 520 -36.43 13.07 14.83
C TYR A 520 -36.64 13.46 16.29
N SER A 521 -35.79 14.34 16.83
CA SER A 521 -35.93 14.85 18.20
C SER A 521 -37.23 15.63 18.39
N ILE A 522 -37.57 16.53 17.44
CA ILE A 522 -38.85 17.28 17.45
C ILE A 522 -40.06 16.34 17.36
N ASN A 523 -39.99 15.29 16.52
CA ASN A 523 -41.06 14.31 16.40
C ASN A 523 -41.24 13.50 17.68
N TYR A 524 -40.13 13.08 18.32
CA TYR A 524 -40.16 12.46 19.65
C TYR A 524 -40.84 13.39 20.67
N GLU A 525 -40.42 14.65 20.76
CA GLU A 525 -40.98 15.61 21.71
C GLU A 525 -42.48 15.80 21.52
N ARG A 526 -42.90 16.01 20.25
CA ARG A 526 -44.32 16.19 19.89
C ARG A 526 -45.15 14.98 20.31
N MET A 527 -44.68 13.77 20.02
CA MET A 527 -45.45 12.55 20.30
C MET A 527 -45.39 12.16 21.79
N GLY A 528 -44.21 12.22 22.40
CA GLY A 528 -43.93 11.77 23.77
C GLY A 528 -44.49 12.68 24.85
N TRP A 529 -44.62 13.99 24.58
CA TRP A 529 -45.12 14.98 25.54
C TRP A 529 -46.50 15.56 25.17
N SER A 530 -47.10 15.12 24.06
CA SER A 530 -48.43 15.58 23.61
C SER A 530 -49.48 15.52 24.70
N LYS A 531 -49.61 14.38 25.40
CA LYS A 531 -50.60 14.17 26.47
C LYS A 531 -50.39 15.09 27.66
N VAL A 532 -49.12 15.37 28.00
CA VAL A 532 -48.75 16.30 29.07
C VAL A 532 -49.14 17.71 28.68
N LEU A 533 -48.80 18.15 27.47
CA LEU A 533 -49.15 19.48 26.97
C LEU A 533 -50.67 19.66 26.81
N SER A 534 -51.39 18.64 26.34
CA SER A 534 -52.86 18.71 26.18
C SER A 534 -53.64 18.67 27.50
N SER A 535 -53.00 18.26 28.60
CA SER A 535 -53.62 18.29 29.93
C SER A 535 -53.69 19.70 30.52
N LEU A 536 -52.90 20.64 29.98
CA LEU A 536 -52.92 22.05 30.35
C LEU A 536 -53.95 22.82 29.50
N PRO A 537 -54.58 23.87 30.05
CA PRO A 537 -55.56 24.66 29.31
C PRO A 537 -54.89 25.43 28.17
N ALA A 538 -55.60 25.57 27.05
CA ALA A 538 -55.11 26.32 25.88
C ALA A 538 -54.86 27.81 26.20
N ASN A 539 -55.55 28.35 27.20
CA ASN A 539 -55.27 29.67 27.77
C ASN A 539 -54.99 29.53 29.29
N PRO A 540 -53.71 29.52 29.71
CA PRO A 540 -53.31 29.40 31.12
C PRO A 540 -53.81 30.52 32.03
N THR A 541 -54.17 31.68 31.45
CA THR A 541 -54.58 32.89 32.19
C THR A 541 -56.09 33.03 32.37
N ALA A 542 -56.88 32.18 31.73
CA ALA A 542 -58.34 32.24 31.84
C ALA A 542 -58.79 31.87 33.27
N SER A 543 -59.71 32.64 33.85
CA SER A 543 -60.25 32.33 35.17
C SER A 543 -61.05 31.02 35.13
N MET A 544 -60.57 30.00 35.82
CA MET A 544 -61.22 28.69 35.92
C MET A 544 -61.97 28.53 37.26
N SER A 545 -62.98 27.67 37.30
CA SER A 545 -63.55 27.24 38.59
C SER A 545 -62.52 26.43 39.38
N LEU A 546 -62.70 26.38 40.69
CA LEU A 546 -61.84 25.61 41.58
C LEU A 546 -61.84 24.12 41.21
N GLU A 547 -63.00 23.56 40.87
CA GLU A 547 -63.17 22.18 40.45
C GLU A 547 -62.44 21.88 39.13
N ALA A 548 -62.56 22.76 38.14
CA ALA A 548 -61.88 22.62 36.85
C ALA A 548 -60.35 22.73 36.99
N THR A 549 -59.88 23.58 37.90
CA THR A 549 -58.45 23.75 38.22
C THR A 549 -57.87 22.47 38.84
N LYS A 550 -58.60 21.86 39.78
CA LYS A 550 -58.20 20.58 40.40
C LYS A 550 -58.16 19.43 39.40
N GLU A 551 -59.17 19.34 38.53
CA GLU A 551 -59.23 18.31 37.49
C GLU A 551 -58.06 18.44 36.52
N CYS A 552 -57.73 19.66 36.09
CA CYS A 552 -56.59 19.94 35.23
C CYS A 552 -55.25 19.56 35.91
N LEU A 553 -55.02 19.99 37.17
CA LEU A 553 -53.81 19.62 37.92
C LEU A 553 -53.67 18.10 38.09
N SER A 554 -54.76 17.41 38.43
CA SER A 554 -54.76 15.95 38.55
C SER A 554 -54.47 15.25 37.22
N SER A 555 -55.05 15.74 36.13
CA SER A 555 -54.80 15.24 34.78
C SER A 555 -53.34 15.44 34.37
N PHE A 556 -52.79 16.64 34.62
CA PHE A 556 -51.39 16.95 34.37
C PHE A 556 -50.45 16.05 35.17
N ASN A 557 -50.65 15.92 36.49
CA ASN A 557 -49.81 15.09 37.35
C ASN A 557 -49.80 13.63 36.85
N THR A 558 -50.97 13.10 36.47
CA THR A 558 -51.10 11.74 35.94
C THR A 558 -50.40 11.57 34.59
N ALA A 559 -50.56 12.54 33.69
CA ALA A 559 -49.93 12.53 32.38
C ALA A 559 -48.39 12.64 32.48
N PHE A 560 -47.91 13.56 33.32
CA PHE A 560 -46.49 13.77 33.58
C PHE A 560 -45.84 12.55 34.23
N GLU A 561 -46.43 11.98 35.28
CA GLU A 561 -45.92 10.76 35.92
C GLU A 561 -45.85 9.57 34.97
N THR A 562 -46.88 9.43 34.12
CA THR A 562 -46.90 8.36 33.12
C THR A 562 -45.79 8.54 32.09
N ALA A 563 -45.60 9.77 31.58
CA ALA A 563 -44.53 10.11 30.65
C ALA A 563 -43.16 9.88 31.30
N TYR A 564 -42.92 10.47 32.47
CA TYR A 564 -41.66 10.36 33.20
C TYR A 564 -41.31 8.90 33.55
N ARG A 565 -42.25 8.13 34.12
CA ARG A 565 -42.01 6.72 34.46
C ARG A 565 -41.65 5.89 33.23
N THR A 566 -42.33 6.12 32.11
CA THR A 566 -42.04 5.39 30.86
C THR A 566 -40.66 5.77 30.32
N GLN A 567 -40.37 7.07 30.27
CA GLN A 567 -39.20 7.63 29.59
C GLN A 567 -37.93 7.66 30.45
N SER A 568 -38.03 7.50 31.78
CA SER A 568 -36.88 7.40 32.70
C SER A 568 -35.93 6.24 32.35
N SER A 569 -36.48 5.15 31.82
CA SER A 569 -35.73 3.97 31.37
C SER A 569 -35.09 4.14 29.98
N TRP A 570 -35.40 5.23 29.27
CA TRP A 570 -34.87 5.49 27.93
C TRP A 570 -33.46 6.06 28.01
N VAL A 571 -32.71 5.96 26.91
CA VAL A 571 -31.29 6.30 26.85
C VAL A 571 -31.03 7.22 25.66
N VAL A 572 -30.35 8.34 25.90
CA VAL A 572 -29.72 9.15 24.86
C VAL A 572 -28.22 9.18 25.17
N THR A 573 -27.44 8.49 24.34
CA THR A 573 -26.02 8.23 24.62
C THR A 573 -25.18 9.49 24.49
N ASP A 574 -25.39 10.26 23.43
CA ASP A 574 -24.68 11.52 23.18
C ASP A 574 -25.13 12.60 24.17
N SER A 575 -24.18 13.22 24.87
CA SER A 575 -24.49 14.21 25.90
C SER A 575 -25.07 15.49 25.33
N LYS A 576 -24.53 15.97 24.20
CA LYS A 576 -25.00 17.22 23.57
C LYS A 576 -26.44 17.06 23.10
N LEU A 577 -26.74 15.99 22.38
CA LEU A 577 -28.10 15.67 21.94
C LEU A 577 -29.06 15.50 23.13
N ARG A 578 -28.61 14.80 24.18
CA ARG A 578 -29.40 14.62 25.40
C ARG A 578 -29.75 15.95 26.05
N ASP A 579 -28.79 16.85 26.19
CA ASP A 579 -28.98 18.14 26.83
C ASP A 579 -29.85 19.06 25.96
N GLU A 580 -29.67 19.04 24.64
CA GLU A 580 -30.53 19.77 23.68
C GLU A 580 -32.00 19.33 23.79
N ILE A 581 -32.26 18.02 23.84
CA ILE A 581 -33.61 17.47 24.00
C ILE A 581 -34.21 17.89 25.36
N LYS A 582 -33.44 17.77 26.45
CA LYS A 582 -33.90 18.18 27.79
C LYS A 582 -34.27 19.65 27.83
N VAL A 583 -33.40 20.53 27.34
CA VAL A 583 -33.63 21.98 27.28
C VAL A 583 -34.86 22.29 26.43
N SER A 584 -35.04 21.62 25.29
CA SER A 584 -36.20 21.79 24.41
C SER A 584 -37.51 21.39 25.10
N ILE A 585 -37.55 20.25 25.79
CA ILE A 585 -38.72 19.81 26.56
C ILE A 585 -39.04 20.82 27.67
N CYS A 586 -38.03 21.23 28.45
CA CYS A 586 -38.19 22.23 29.51
C CYS A 586 -38.79 23.53 28.95
N LYS A 587 -38.28 24.02 27.81
CA LYS A 587 -38.79 25.23 27.15
C LYS A 587 -40.24 25.11 26.68
N LYS A 588 -40.72 23.89 26.38
CA LYS A 588 -42.10 23.67 25.91
C LYS A 588 -43.10 23.45 27.04
N VAL A 589 -42.69 22.72 28.08
CA VAL A 589 -43.59 22.31 29.18
C VAL A 589 -43.60 23.34 30.30
N LEU A 590 -42.42 23.85 30.69
CA LEU A 590 -42.26 24.64 31.91
C LEU A 590 -42.98 26.00 31.86
N PRO A 591 -42.90 26.81 30.78
CA PRO A 591 -43.57 28.12 30.77
C PRO A 591 -45.09 28.00 30.88
N VAL A 592 -45.69 27.05 30.15
CA VAL A 592 -47.15 26.83 30.16
C VAL A 592 -47.61 26.34 31.54
N TYR A 593 -46.85 25.44 32.16
CA TYR A 593 -47.16 24.96 33.50
C TYR A 593 -46.99 26.06 34.56
N GLN A 594 -45.91 26.84 34.49
CA GLN A 594 -45.61 27.90 35.44
C GLN A 594 -46.66 29.01 35.41
N GLU A 595 -47.06 29.45 34.22
CA GLU A 595 -48.11 30.47 34.07
C GLU A 595 -49.46 29.99 34.62
N PHE A 596 -49.81 28.73 34.35
CA PHE A 596 -51.00 28.08 34.92
C PHE A 596 -50.90 27.97 36.46
N TYR A 597 -49.74 27.57 36.97
CA TYR A 597 -49.48 27.42 38.39
C TYR A 597 -49.60 28.75 39.13
N ASP A 598 -48.96 29.80 38.63
CA ASP A 598 -48.93 31.12 39.25
C ASP A 598 -50.31 31.79 39.25
N THR A 599 -51.05 31.69 38.15
CA THR A 599 -52.41 32.25 38.00
C THR A 599 -53.39 31.60 38.99
N ASN A 600 -53.30 30.29 39.19
CA ASN A 600 -54.22 29.54 40.03
C ASN A 600 -53.76 29.42 41.50
N ARG A 601 -52.54 29.88 41.82
CA ARG A 601 -51.99 29.87 43.19
C ARG A 601 -52.85 30.64 44.20
N ALA A 602 -53.46 31.75 43.78
CA ALA A 602 -54.33 32.55 44.64
C ALA A 602 -55.66 31.85 44.96
N VAL A 603 -56.24 31.14 43.99
CA VAL A 603 -57.47 30.35 44.14
C VAL A 603 -57.23 29.14 45.04
N LEU A 604 -56.05 28.53 44.96
CA LEU A 604 -55.66 27.35 45.75
C LEU A 604 -55.33 27.68 47.21
N ARG A 605 -54.89 28.91 47.55
CA ARG A 605 -54.59 29.32 48.94
C ARG A 605 -55.78 29.22 49.92
N GLY A 606 -57.01 29.18 49.41
CA GLY A 606 -58.23 29.06 50.23
C GLY A 606 -58.55 27.65 50.71
N GLU A 607 -57.84 26.62 50.25
CA GLU A 607 -58.15 25.21 50.55
C GLU A 607 -57.28 24.60 51.65
N ARG A 608 -57.85 23.66 52.41
CA ARG A 608 -57.15 23.00 53.53
C ARG A 608 -56.16 21.89 53.11
N ASN A 609 -56.08 21.55 51.81
CA ASN A 609 -55.30 20.41 51.28
C ASN A 609 -54.46 20.78 50.03
N VAL A 610 -53.85 21.97 49.99
CA VAL A 610 -53.08 22.47 48.82
C VAL A 610 -51.89 21.57 48.47
N GLU A 611 -51.18 21.06 49.48
CA GLU A 611 -50.00 20.18 49.31
C GLU A 611 -50.36 18.81 48.72
N ALA A 612 -51.60 18.35 48.87
CA ALA A 612 -52.07 17.10 48.26
C ALA A 612 -52.52 17.27 46.79
N LEU A 613 -52.84 18.50 46.37
CA LEU A 613 -53.34 18.84 45.03
C LEU A 613 -52.23 19.31 44.09
N VAL A 614 -51.26 20.06 44.61
CA VAL A 614 -50.05 20.47 43.89
C VAL A 614 -48.93 19.50 44.24
N ARG A 615 -48.77 18.45 43.42
CA ARG A 615 -47.77 17.41 43.64
C ARG A 615 -46.37 17.79 43.16
N TYR A 616 -46.26 18.73 42.22
CA TYR A 616 -45.00 19.18 41.65
C TYR A 616 -44.98 20.71 41.61
N SER A 617 -43.92 21.34 42.13
CA SER A 617 -43.63 22.74 41.82
C SER A 617 -42.96 22.86 40.44
N PRO A 618 -42.94 24.05 39.81
CA PRO A 618 -42.16 24.27 38.59
C PRO A 618 -40.69 23.85 38.73
N ASP A 619 -40.07 24.09 39.89
CA ASP A 619 -38.69 23.67 40.17
C ASP A 619 -38.56 22.15 40.27
N ASP A 620 -39.54 21.46 40.87
CA ASP A 620 -39.55 19.99 40.93
C ASP A 620 -39.61 19.38 39.52
N LEU A 621 -40.46 19.92 38.63
CA LEU A 621 -40.55 19.45 37.25
C LEU A 621 -39.21 19.60 36.51
N MET A 622 -38.49 20.70 36.76
CA MET A 622 -37.17 20.92 36.17
C MET A 622 -36.15 19.86 36.63
N ASN A 623 -36.17 19.50 37.91
CA ASN A 623 -35.33 18.45 38.46
C ASN A 623 -35.65 17.09 37.83
N TYR A 624 -36.93 16.71 37.77
CA TYR A 624 -37.36 15.46 37.14
C TYR A 624 -36.97 15.39 35.65
N LEU A 625 -37.18 16.46 34.89
CA LEU A 625 -36.79 16.50 33.47
C LEU A 625 -35.26 16.38 33.28
N SER A 626 -34.49 16.92 34.22
CA SER A 626 -33.03 16.84 34.21
C SER A 626 -32.52 15.40 34.40
N ASP A 627 -33.29 14.52 35.05
CA ASP A 627 -32.94 13.12 35.29
C ASP A 627 -33.30 12.16 34.15
N LEU A 628 -33.92 12.66 33.07
CA LEU A 628 -34.31 11.82 31.94
C LEU A 628 -33.10 11.33 31.10
N PHE A 629 -33.32 10.22 30.40
CA PHE A 629 -32.44 9.65 29.36
C PHE A 629 -31.09 9.06 29.80
N TYR A 630 -30.89 8.81 31.10
CA TYR A 630 -29.70 8.12 31.62
C TYR A 630 -29.87 6.59 31.69
N GLY A 631 -31.06 6.05 31.42
CA GLY A 631 -31.32 4.60 31.50
C GLY A 631 -31.48 4.07 32.93
N MET A 632 -31.82 4.92 33.89
CA MET A 632 -32.08 4.46 35.26
C MET A 632 -33.36 3.62 35.27
N LYS A 633 -33.27 2.36 35.74
CA LYS A 633 -34.45 1.61 36.14
C LYS A 633 -34.97 2.24 37.43
N VAL A 634 -36.17 2.79 37.41
CA VAL A 634 -36.88 3.18 38.63
C VAL A 634 -37.03 1.91 39.48
N SER A 635 -36.17 1.74 40.48
CA SER A 635 -36.35 0.69 41.49
C SER A 635 -37.62 1.04 42.26
N GLY A 636 -38.61 0.16 42.17
CA GLY A 636 -39.84 0.32 42.92
C GLY A 636 -39.56 0.41 44.42
N SER A 637 -40.19 1.40 45.06
CA SER A 637 -40.42 1.56 46.50
C SER A 637 -39.74 0.51 47.40
N GLY A 638 -38.62 0.90 48.01
CA GLY A 638 -37.96 0.16 49.08
C GLY A 638 -37.39 1.17 50.08
N SER A 639 -38.01 1.22 51.26
CA SER A 639 -37.68 2.08 52.40
C SER A 639 -36.18 2.33 52.58
N SER A 640 -35.78 3.60 52.55
CA SER A 640 -34.42 4.05 52.86
C SER A 640 -34.19 4.07 54.37
N THR A 641 -33.68 2.98 54.93
CA THR A 641 -32.90 3.05 56.18
C THR A 641 -31.52 3.59 55.87
N ALA A 642 -31.27 4.83 56.28
CA ALA A 642 -29.96 5.45 56.28
C ALA A 642 -29.02 4.69 57.25
N HIS A 643 -27.93 4.14 56.72
CA HIS A 643 -26.75 3.83 57.52
C HIS A 643 -25.61 4.74 57.07
N SER A 644 -25.26 5.68 57.95
CA SER A 644 -24.04 6.45 57.91
C SER A 644 -22.86 5.53 58.26
N SER A 645 -21.87 5.44 57.37
CA SER A 645 -20.55 4.91 57.71
C SER A 645 -19.51 6.01 57.58
N HIS A 646 -19.08 6.50 58.75
CA HIS A 646 -17.87 7.28 58.92
C HIS A 646 -16.66 6.46 58.44
N HIS A 647 -15.94 6.98 57.44
CA HIS A 647 -14.59 6.52 57.15
C HIS A 647 -13.61 7.15 58.15
N SER A 648 -13.03 6.29 58.98
CA SER A 648 -11.82 6.58 59.74
C SER A 648 -10.61 5.95 59.04
N SER A 649 -9.51 6.68 59.15
CA SER A 649 -8.17 6.46 58.63
C SER A 649 -7.38 5.35 59.36
N SER A 650 -6.55 4.60 58.63
CA SER A 650 -5.22 4.10 59.05
C SER A 650 -4.56 3.46 57.81
N SER A 651 -3.39 3.88 57.32
CA SER A 651 -2.05 3.68 57.90
C SER A 651 -1.74 2.20 58.18
N HIS A 652 -1.16 1.52 57.19
CA HIS A 652 0.11 0.79 57.32
C HIS A 652 0.65 0.37 55.96
#